data_AF-A0A8H7T5T7-F1
#
_entry.id   AF-A0A8H7T5T7-F1
#
_cell.length_a   1.000
_cell.length_b   1.000
_cell.length_c   1.000
_cell.angle_alpha   90.00
_cell.angle_beta   90.00
_cell.angle_gamma   90.00
#
_symmetry.space_group_name_H-M   'P 1'
#
loop_
_entity.id
_entity.type
_entity.pdbx_description
1 polymer ?
#
loop_
_entity_poly.entity_id
_entity_poly.type
_entity_poly.pdbx_seq_one_letter_code
_entity_poly.pdbx_strand_id
1 'polypeptide(L)'
;MVYCGKPSRGCQMCRTRRIKCDETKPTCNQCAKSRRVCPGYKDDFDLVFRNETQATERRARRAVNSKRAGSQISLATQQSSFSATSTDETSPERSPTLIAPNPDQDMSKAISPLGALSIPLEQQAPCFFVSNFVIAPRLETRGYFDFLLPMLKSESANSHLSLAFSAVAMASLANRPNTRGQRMLFSQAIGQYTKALKATNLALQTPAHQKTDATLAAILMLGFFETVASEKTNAMAWYSHVDGAVQLVKMRGRKQLRTKAGYSLFIAVRQQMLVSVLSGSKPLTMGAEWWIADIEKDKTGIFVTYLSCRIAELRVELNNALSTFPRTPEYFQEVTNIMRRGQALEHECAEWEAMLPDEWRPRTVSWVDQVPGGDITKAEVFPGKVDMYSDISIANLWNQMRVARLFISGAIVRCAAWICSPVDYRTTPEYAQAVRLCVDLVTDVIAATPYHLGWRVSQGGILKSGDFSSPLSGEGMGVTSAKAIGGVFMMWPLFSISNTDYISDSQRVWAKGRLMYISESLGLNHAKVLSNFHLRLPSMIIRRDNMMHMAQSLSPSAVSASTRGFSPPIAANTSQHITTSTITNLAASNGFTNPTSFISSPNLHQNQTQNQNQKPIPYANSSPSNSSSANAYTTQAQPGTSNMEAGQGQGAGAPNVMTTGLPIYTLNPLQQREAMLKENWENERKNLLKKASNSQGDSVERLLANYFVV
;
A
#
# COMPACT_ATOMS: atom_id res chain seq x y z
N MET A 1 45.71 -31.43 -2.59
CA MET A 1 44.53 -31.60 -3.47
C MET A 1 44.83 -32.70 -4.48
N VAL A 2 43.87 -33.56 -4.82
CA VAL A 2 44.04 -34.55 -5.90
C VAL A 2 43.55 -33.92 -7.21
N TYR A 3 44.41 -33.89 -8.23
CA TYR A 3 44.09 -33.26 -9.52
C TYR A 3 43.01 -34.05 -10.25
N CYS A 4 41.80 -33.51 -10.31
CA CYS A 4 40.72 -34.08 -11.11
C CYS A 4 40.92 -33.67 -12.58
N GLY A 5 41.13 -34.66 -13.46
CA GLY A 5 41.34 -34.42 -14.89
C GLY A 5 40.19 -33.68 -15.61
N LYS A 6 40.49 -33.19 -16.83
CA LYS A 6 39.60 -32.35 -17.64
C LYS A 6 38.19 -32.98 -17.80
N PRO A 7 37.10 -32.22 -17.58
CA PRO A 7 35.73 -32.72 -17.77
C PRO A 7 35.46 -33.18 -19.22
N SER A 8 34.66 -34.25 -19.38
CA SER A 8 34.24 -34.75 -20.69
C SER A 8 33.30 -33.78 -21.42
N ARG A 9 33.61 -33.43 -22.67
CA ARG A 9 32.82 -32.51 -23.53
C ARG A 9 31.60 -33.15 -24.19
N GLY A 10 31.55 -34.49 -24.31
CA GLY A 10 30.41 -35.21 -24.86
C GLY A 10 29.04 -34.86 -24.27
N CYS A 11 27.97 -35.01 -25.06
CA CYS A 11 26.61 -34.63 -24.68
C CYS A 11 26.13 -35.37 -23.42
N GLN A 12 25.20 -34.77 -22.67
CA GLN A 12 24.72 -35.31 -21.40
C GLN A 12 24.16 -36.73 -21.53
N MET A 13 23.46 -37.04 -22.63
CA MET A 13 22.89 -38.37 -22.88
C MET A 13 23.97 -39.44 -23.06
N CYS A 14 25.06 -39.15 -23.79
CA CYS A 14 26.19 -40.07 -23.93
C CYS A 14 26.97 -40.23 -22.63
N ARG A 15 27.17 -39.14 -21.87
CA ARG A 15 27.83 -39.16 -20.56
C ARG A 15 27.06 -40.01 -19.53
N THR A 16 25.74 -39.85 -19.44
CA THR A 16 24.88 -40.69 -18.55
C THR A 16 24.95 -42.16 -18.95
N ARG A 17 24.96 -42.45 -20.26
CA ARG A 17 25.11 -43.82 -20.79
C ARG A 17 26.53 -44.38 -20.74
N ARG A 18 27.53 -43.58 -20.32
CA ARG A 18 28.97 -43.91 -20.31
C ARG A 18 29.51 -44.42 -21.66
N ILE A 19 28.98 -43.91 -22.77
CA ILE A 19 29.45 -44.20 -24.12
C ILE A 19 30.22 -43.00 -24.70
N LYS A 20 31.18 -43.28 -25.62
CA LYS A 20 31.93 -42.23 -26.30
C LYS A 20 30.99 -41.41 -27.20
N CYS A 21 30.91 -40.11 -26.94
CA CYS A 21 30.19 -39.17 -27.80
C CYS A 21 31.07 -38.81 -29.00
N ASP A 22 30.45 -38.61 -30.16
CA ASP A 22 31.10 -38.17 -31.40
C ASP A 22 31.12 -36.63 -31.57
N GLU A 23 30.54 -35.89 -30.62
CA GLU A 23 30.58 -34.42 -30.50
C GLU A 23 30.04 -33.61 -31.70
N THR A 24 29.39 -34.25 -32.66
CA THR A 24 28.72 -33.57 -33.80
C THR A 24 27.56 -32.69 -33.35
N LYS A 25 27.48 -31.48 -33.91
CA LYS A 25 26.42 -30.48 -33.62
C LYS A 25 25.43 -30.41 -34.80
N PRO A 26 24.13 -30.16 -34.57
CA PRO A 26 23.50 -29.87 -33.28
C PRO A 26 23.22 -31.10 -32.41
N THR A 27 23.20 -32.31 -32.98
CA THR A 27 22.93 -33.56 -32.27
C THR A 27 23.99 -34.63 -32.56
N CYS A 28 24.37 -35.42 -31.56
CA CYS A 28 25.39 -36.47 -31.74
C CYS A 28 24.82 -37.68 -32.51
N ASN A 29 25.61 -38.30 -33.38
CA ASN A 29 25.16 -39.45 -34.16
C ASN A 29 24.77 -40.64 -33.27
N GLN A 30 25.38 -40.80 -32.10
CA GLN A 30 25.02 -41.85 -31.15
C GLN A 30 23.59 -41.69 -30.60
N CYS A 31 23.12 -40.46 -30.40
CA CYS A 31 21.73 -40.19 -30.02
C CYS A 31 20.79 -40.35 -31.23
N ALA A 32 21.19 -39.84 -32.40
CA ALA A 32 20.40 -39.96 -33.63
C ALA A 32 20.15 -41.43 -34.02
N LYS A 33 21.22 -42.26 -34.10
CA LYS A 33 21.12 -43.69 -34.42
C LYS A 33 20.32 -44.48 -33.39
N SER A 34 20.38 -44.11 -32.10
CA SER A 34 19.56 -44.74 -31.05
C SER A 34 18.15 -44.13 -30.89
N ARG A 35 17.74 -43.24 -31.82
CA ARG A 35 16.44 -42.53 -31.83
C ARG A 35 16.09 -41.85 -30.50
N ARG A 36 17.09 -41.29 -29.82
CA ARG A 36 16.93 -40.57 -28.54
C ARG A 36 17.20 -39.09 -28.73
N VAL A 37 16.38 -38.26 -28.07
CA VAL A 37 16.55 -36.80 -28.07
C VAL A 37 17.92 -36.46 -27.46
N CYS A 38 18.75 -35.76 -28.23
CA CYS A 38 20.05 -35.29 -27.77
C CYS A 38 19.85 -33.93 -27.08
N PRO A 39 20.13 -33.77 -25.77
CA PRO A 39 19.90 -32.53 -25.02
C PRO A 39 20.96 -31.43 -25.31
N GLY A 40 21.67 -31.52 -26.43
CA GLY A 40 22.80 -30.65 -26.76
C GLY A 40 24.07 -30.91 -25.93
N TYR A 41 24.99 -29.95 -26.02
CA TYR A 41 26.27 -29.93 -25.33
C TYR A 41 26.27 -28.81 -24.29
N LYS A 42 27.05 -28.98 -23.21
CA LYS A 42 27.30 -27.87 -22.28
C LYS A 42 28.17 -26.83 -22.96
N ASP A 43 27.93 -25.56 -22.62
CA ASP A 43 28.78 -24.46 -23.05
C ASP A 43 30.17 -24.59 -22.39
N ASP A 44 31.23 -24.15 -23.07
CA ASP A 44 32.62 -24.35 -22.61
C ASP A 44 32.90 -23.55 -21.31
N PHE A 45 32.19 -22.45 -21.07
CA PHE A 45 32.23 -21.70 -19.79
C PHE A 45 31.71 -22.52 -18.59
N ASP A 46 30.71 -23.37 -18.83
CA ASP A 46 30.00 -24.17 -17.82
C ASP A 46 30.81 -25.40 -17.34
N LEU A 47 31.98 -25.64 -17.97
CA LEU A 47 32.93 -26.70 -17.63
C LEU A 47 34.06 -26.21 -16.69
N VAL A 48 34.19 -24.89 -16.48
CA VAL A 48 35.28 -24.29 -15.69
C VAL A 48 34.91 -24.15 -14.20
N PHE A 49 33.64 -23.92 -13.86
CA PHE A 49 33.20 -23.71 -12.48
C PHE A 49 32.61 -24.99 -11.84
N ARG A 50 33.33 -25.57 -10.89
CA ARG A 50 32.78 -26.60 -9.98
C ARG A 50 32.09 -25.94 -8.79
N ASN A 51 30.77 -26.08 -8.72
CA ASN A 51 29.97 -25.72 -7.56
C ASN A 51 30.20 -26.74 -6.42
N GLU A 52 31.04 -26.40 -5.43
CA GLU A 52 31.27 -27.24 -4.24
C GLU A 52 30.17 -27.10 -3.16
N THR A 53 29.17 -26.24 -3.35
CA THR A 53 28.18 -25.89 -2.32
C THR A 53 27.46 -27.12 -1.76
N GLN A 54 27.14 -28.13 -2.60
CA GLN A 54 26.54 -29.39 -2.12
C GLN A 54 27.50 -30.27 -1.29
N ALA A 55 28.81 -30.23 -1.53
CA ALA A 55 29.79 -30.96 -0.73
C ALA A 55 29.93 -30.31 0.66
N THR A 56 29.99 -28.98 0.69
CA THR A 56 30.00 -28.17 1.91
C THR A 56 28.70 -28.34 2.70
N GLU A 57 27.54 -28.34 2.06
CA GLU A 57 26.24 -28.55 2.72
C GLU A 57 26.15 -29.95 3.36
N ARG A 58 26.63 -31.01 2.68
CA ARG A 58 26.70 -32.37 3.25
C ARG A 58 27.66 -32.45 4.44
N ARG A 59 28.79 -31.73 4.40
CA ARG A 59 29.75 -31.67 5.51
C ARG A 59 29.16 -30.89 6.71
N ALA A 60 28.44 -29.80 6.47
CA ALA A 60 27.71 -29.06 7.49
C ALA A 60 26.60 -29.89 8.16
N ARG A 61 25.76 -30.58 7.37
CA ARG A 61 24.71 -31.48 7.91
C ARG A 61 25.27 -32.61 8.78
N ARG A 62 26.44 -33.17 8.44
CA ARG A 62 27.12 -34.17 9.29
C ARG A 62 27.60 -33.59 10.63
N ALA A 63 28.14 -32.37 10.64
CA ALA A 63 28.55 -31.69 11.88
C ALA A 63 27.36 -31.38 12.81
N VAL A 64 26.19 -31.01 12.25
CA VAL A 64 24.96 -30.79 13.02
C VAL A 64 24.45 -32.08 13.65
N ASN A 65 24.44 -33.20 12.93
CA ASN A 65 23.99 -34.49 13.48
C ASN A 65 24.92 -35.01 14.58
N SER A 66 26.24 -34.82 14.46
CA SER A 66 27.19 -35.22 15.51
C SER A 66 26.98 -34.46 16.83
N LYS A 67 26.57 -33.19 16.78
CA LYS A 67 26.24 -32.39 17.98
C LYS A 67 24.91 -32.80 18.62
N ARG A 68 24.03 -33.51 17.90
CA ARG A 68 22.73 -33.97 18.40
C ARG A 68 22.80 -35.34 19.09
N ALA A 69 23.82 -36.15 18.78
CA ALA A 69 24.08 -37.41 19.47
C ALA A 69 24.70 -37.20 20.87
N GLY A 70 25.63 -36.24 21.01
CA GLY A 70 26.28 -35.94 22.30
C GLY A 70 25.32 -35.42 23.37
N SER A 71 24.24 -34.72 22.99
CA SER A 71 23.26 -34.16 23.92
C SER A 71 22.16 -35.14 24.36
N GLN A 72 22.07 -36.34 23.79
CA GLN A 72 21.14 -37.38 24.24
C GLN A 72 21.75 -38.38 25.23
N ILE A 73 23.08 -38.43 25.36
CA ILE A 73 23.77 -39.32 26.31
C ILE A 73 23.71 -38.79 27.76
N SER A 74 23.49 -37.48 27.95
CA SER A 74 23.43 -36.85 29.28
C SER A 74 22.05 -36.96 29.98
N LEU A 75 21.04 -37.57 29.36
CA LEU A 75 19.66 -37.58 29.86
C LEU A 75 19.09 -38.99 30.12
N ALA A 76 19.96 -40.01 30.21
CA ALA A 76 19.57 -41.42 30.35
C ALA A 76 20.04 -42.09 31.66
N THR A 77 20.71 -41.37 32.57
CA THR A 77 21.40 -41.96 33.74
C THR A 77 20.76 -41.61 35.08
N GLN A 78 19.58 -40.98 35.10
CA GLN A 78 18.84 -40.68 36.35
C GLN A 78 17.34 -40.97 36.23
N GLN A 79 16.98 -42.19 35.82
CA GLN A 79 15.64 -42.74 36.04
C GLN A 79 15.68 -44.27 36.17
N SER A 80 16.13 -44.72 37.35
CA SER A 80 16.02 -46.12 37.77
C SER A 80 15.81 -46.23 39.28
N SER A 81 14.55 -46.17 39.73
CA SER A 81 13.96 -47.15 40.67
C SER A 81 12.51 -46.81 41.07
N PHE A 82 11.60 -47.63 40.54
CA PHE A 82 10.42 -48.23 41.19
C PHE A 82 9.48 -47.42 42.12
N SER A 83 8.27 -47.20 41.60
CA SER A 83 6.97 -47.68 42.12
C SER A 83 6.77 -47.93 43.63
N ALA A 84 5.74 -47.27 44.21
CA ALA A 84 4.55 -47.94 44.78
C ALA A 84 3.46 -46.92 45.22
N THR A 85 2.21 -47.38 45.29
CA THR A 85 1.01 -46.66 45.73
C THR A 85 0.71 -46.84 47.22
N SER A 86 0.28 -45.79 47.93
CA SER A 86 -0.97 -45.79 48.76
C SER A 86 -1.14 -44.50 49.57
N THR A 87 -2.39 -44.05 49.70
CA THR A 87 -2.89 -43.14 50.76
C THR A 87 -3.13 -43.92 52.06
N ASP A 88 -2.87 -43.36 53.25
CA ASP A 88 -3.94 -43.03 54.22
C ASP A 88 -3.50 -42.20 55.46
N GLU A 89 -4.49 -41.83 56.28
CA GLU A 89 -4.49 -40.94 57.46
C GLU A 89 -3.60 -41.32 58.67
N THR A 90 -3.16 -40.31 59.47
CA THR A 90 -3.58 -40.03 60.88
C THR A 90 -2.59 -39.14 61.67
N SER A 91 -3.12 -38.32 62.59
CA SER A 91 -2.39 -37.49 63.60
C SER A 91 -2.40 -38.21 64.98
N PRO A 92 -1.91 -37.68 66.14
CA PRO A 92 -1.28 -36.38 66.45
C PRO A 92 -0.09 -36.37 67.48
N GLU A 93 0.33 -35.15 67.86
CA GLU A 93 0.83 -34.71 69.20
C GLU A 93 2.33 -34.73 69.64
N ARG A 94 2.68 -33.62 70.34
CA ARG A 94 3.75 -33.34 71.33
C ARG A 94 5.22 -33.06 70.92
N SER A 95 5.57 -31.78 71.04
CA SER A 95 6.89 -31.20 71.38
C SER A 95 7.27 -31.44 72.86
N PRO A 96 8.41 -30.94 73.41
CA PRO A 96 9.61 -30.34 72.78
C PRO A 96 10.94 -30.98 73.27
N THR A 97 12.10 -30.51 72.77
CA THR A 97 13.30 -30.12 73.57
C THR A 97 14.37 -29.53 72.64
N LEU A 98 15.14 -28.57 73.18
CA LEU A 98 16.18 -27.77 72.51
C LEU A 98 17.54 -28.47 72.52
N ILE A 99 18.36 -28.25 71.48
CA ILE A 99 19.77 -27.80 71.53
C ILE A 99 20.26 -27.61 70.07
N ALA A 100 20.91 -26.48 69.81
CA ALA A 100 21.47 -26.08 68.51
C ALA A 100 23.03 -26.12 68.58
N PRO A 101 23.82 -25.49 67.68
CA PRO A 101 23.60 -25.04 66.29
C PRO A 101 24.74 -25.50 65.32
N ASN A 102 24.57 -25.33 64.00
CA ASN A 102 25.64 -24.87 63.08
C ASN A 102 25.08 -24.50 61.68
N PRO A 103 25.76 -23.66 60.87
CA PRO A 103 25.05 -22.53 60.25
C PRO A 103 25.28 -22.41 58.73
N ASP A 104 25.19 -23.52 57.98
CA ASP A 104 25.70 -23.57 56.59
C ASP A 104 24.71 -24.02 55.49
N GLN A 105 23.41 -24.23 55.76
CA GLN A 105 22.50 -24.83 54.76
C GLN A 105 21.12 -24.20 54.53
N ASP A 106 20.79 -23.02 55.08
CA ASP A 106 19.46 -22.40 54.86
C ASP A 106 19.49 -20.92 54.42
N MET A 107 20.38 -20.58 53.49
CA MET A 107 20.40 -19.25 52.82
C MET A 107 20.04 -19.28 51.32
N SER A 108 19.58 -20.41 50.78
CA SER A 108 19.18 -20.55 49.36
C SER A 108 17.68 -20.74 49.11
N LYS A 109 16.83 -20.64 50.15
CA LYS A 109 15.36 -20.75 50.05
C LYS A 109 14.61 -19.46 50.39
N ALA A 110 15.19 -18.29 50.04
CA ALA A 110 14.55 -17.00 50.29
C ALA A 110 14.70 -15.95 49.15
N ILE A 111 15.04 -16.37 47.93
CA ILE A 111 14.87 -15.52 46.74
C ILE A 111 14.25 -16.34 45.59
N SER A 112 12.93 -16.54 45.66
CA SER A 112 12.16 -16.49 44.41
C SER A 112 12.50 -15.15 43.76
N PRO A 113 12.88 -15.10 42.47
CA PRO A 113 13.09 -13.82 41.82
C PRO A 113 11.78 -13.04 41.95
N LEU A 114 11.83 -11.92 42.69
CA LEU A 114 10.73 -10.96 42.82
C LEU A 114 10.15 -10.79 41.42
N GLY A 115 8.90 -11.23 41.22
CA GLY A 115 8.30 -11.34 39.90
C GLY A 115 8.49 -10.02 39.17
N ALA A 116 9.39 -10.02 38.18
CA ALA A 116 10.13 -8.82 37.80
C ALA A 116 9.16 -7.65 37.60
N LEU A 117 9.35 -6.56 38.35
CA LEU A 117 8.43 -5.43 38.45
C LEU A 117 8.06 -4.92 37.06
N SER A 118 6.96 -5.45 36.54
CA SER A 118 6.53 -5.21 35.17
C SER A 118 5.43 -4.16 35.19
N ILE A 119 5.71 -3.02 34.56
CA ILE A 119 4.70 -2.00 34.28
C ILE A 119 3.49 -2.69 33.60
N PRO A 120 2.24 -2.51 34.08
CA PRO A 120 1.06 -3.09 33.44
C PRO A 120 1.00 -2.77 31.94
N LEU A 121 0.51 -3.70 31.12
CA LEU A 121 0.49 -3.54 29.66
C LEU A 121 -0.36 -2.34 29.23
N GLU A 122 -1.40 -2.05 30.01
CA GLU A 122 -2.30 -0.92 29.89
C GLU A 122 -1.57 0.43 30.09
N GLN A 123 -0.49 0.44 30.89
CA GLN A 123 0.39 1.60 31.08
C GLN A 123 1.54 1.64 30.05
N GLN A 124 2.03 0.48 29.60
CA GLN A 124 3.03 0.42 28.52
C GLN A 124 2.46 0.87 27.17
N ALA A 125 1.19 0.57 26.88
CA ALA A 125 0.54 0.83 25.61
C ALA A 125 0.57 2.32 25.17
N PRO A 126 0.19 3.31 26.01
CA PRO A 126 0.38 4.73 25.72
C PRO A 126 1.82 5.11 25.34
N CYS A 127 2.80 4.65 26.10
CA CYS A 127 4.22 4.95 25.85
C CYS A 127 4.70 4.33 24.53
N PHE A 128 4.33 3.08 24.25
CA PHE A 128 4.60 2.39 22.99
C PHE A 128 4.01 3.17 21.81
N PHE A 129 2.74 3.59 21.90
CA PHE A 129 2.07 4.33 20.85
C PHE A 129 2.75 5.67 20.56
N VAL A 130 3.06 6.44 21.60
CA VAL A 130 3.73 7.74 21.47
C VAL A 130 5.13 7.59 20.84
N SER A 131 5.91 6.60 21.29
CA SER A 131 7.23 6.32 20.73
C SER A 131 7.17 6.01 19.23
N ASN A 132 6.20 5.18 18.81
CA ASN A 132 6.13 4.62 17.46
C ASN A 132 5.28 5.39 16.44
N PHE A 133 4.25 6.11 16.87
CA PHE A 133 3.27 6.75 15.97
C PHE A 133 3.22 8.27 16.08
N VAL A 134 3.72 8.87 17.17
CA VAL A 134 3.78 10.33 17.29
C VAL A 134 5.11 10.85 16.75
N ILE A 135 5.03 11.86 15.88
CA ILE A 135 6.15 12.66 15.40
C ILE A 135 5.96 14.06 15.96
N ALA A 136 6.87 14.51 16.82
CA ALA A 136 6.91 15.90 17.25
C ALA A 136 7.38 16.78 16.07
N PRO A 137 6.78 17.97 15.86
CA PRO A 137 7.25 18.90 14.83
C PRO A 137 8.67 19.36 15.14
N ARG A 138 9.50 19.50 14.09
CA ARG A 138 10.81 20.16 14.14
C ARG A 138 10.68 21.55 13.51
N LEU A 139 11.75 22.36 13.57
CA LEU A 139 11.76 23.73 13.03
C LEU A 139 11.29 23.81 11.56
N GLU A 140 11.57 22.79 10.76
CA GLU A 140 11.25 22.75 9.32
C GLU A 140 10.24 21.65 8.93
N THR A 141 9.87 20.74 9.84
CA THR A 141 9.08 19.54 9.49
C THR A 141 7.84 19.35 10.34
N ARG A 142 6.72 19.05 9.67
CA ARG A 142 5.41 18.84 10.30
C ARG A 142 5.44 17.63 11.25
N GLY A 143 4.78 17.78 12.39
CA GLY A 143 4.47 16.67 13.28
C GLY A 143 3.35 15.77 12.74
N TYR A 144 3.17 14.62 13.39
CA TYR A 144 2.09 13.67 13.13
C TYR A 144 1.55 13.15 14.45
N PHE A 145 0.23 13.24 14.65
CA PHE A 145 -0.44 13.04 15.95
C PHE A 145 0.16 13.86 17.13
N ASP A 146 0.82 14.97 16.82
CA ASP A 146 1.46 15.88 17.78
C ASP A 146 0.45 16.56 18.73
N PHE A 147 -0.82 16.65 18.33
CA PHE A 147 -1.93 17.14 19.13
C PHE A 147 -2.31 16.22 20.30
N LEU A 148 -1.98 14.92 20.27
CA LEU A 148 -2.48 13.96 21.27
C LEU A 148 -1.97 14.26 22.69
N LEU A 149 -0.65 14.42 22.87
CA LEU A 149 -0.06 14.60 24.19
C LEU A 149 -0.52 15.91 24.89
N PRO A 150 -0.60 17.07 24.22
CA PRO A 150 -1.18 18.26 24.82
C PRO A 150 -2.66 18.08 25.22
N MET A 151 -3.46 17.43 24.37
CA MET A 151 -4.90 17.27 24.62
C MET A 151 -5.20 16.28 25.74
N LEU A 152 -4.54 15.12 25.77
CA LEU A 152 -4.75 14.08 26.79
C LEU A 152 -4.43 14.56 28.22
N LYS A 153 -3.57 15.59 28.38
CA LYS A 153 -3.30 16.22 29.69
C LYS A 153 -4.50 16.99 30.27
N SER A 154 -5.42 17.45 29.43
CA SER A 154 -6.64 18.18 29.83
C SER A 154 -7.90 17.33 29.85
N GLU A 155 -7.80 16.05 29.47
CA GLU A 155 -8.95 15.15 29.35
C GLU A 155 -9.14 14.28 30.61
N SER A 156 -10.38 13.91 30.92
CA SER A 156 -10.64 12.91 31.95
C SER A 156 -10.36 11.50 31.41
N ALA A 157 -10.00 10.56 32.29
CA ALA A 157 -9.65 9.19 31.90
C ALA A 157 -10.79 8.44 31.16
N ASN A 158 -12.05 8.84 31.40
CA ASN A 158 -13.24 8.27 30.78
C ASN A 158 -13.81 9.12 29.63
N SER A 159 -13.11 10.16 29.17
CA SER A 159 -13.56 10.94 28.01
C SER A 159 -13.47 10.11 26.72
N HIS A 160 -14.25 10.50 25.72
CA HIS A 160 -14.26 9.84 24.41
C HIS A 160 -12.88 9.82 23.73
N LEU A 161 -12.07 10.88 23.91
CA LEU A 161 -10.69 10.90 23.43
C LEU A 161 -9.79 9.94 24.21
N SER A 162 -9.83 9.97 25.55
CA SER A 162 -9.02 9.07 26.40
C SER A 162 -9.33 7.59 26.14
N LEU A 163 -10.61 7.25 25.96
CA LEU A 163 -11.07 5.91 25.61
C LEU A 163 -10.58 5.49 24.21
N ALA A 164 -10.74 6.36 23.19
CA ALA A 164 -10.31 6.07 21.83
C ALA A 164 -8.79 5.91 21.71
N PHE A 165 -8.02 6.77 22.38
CA PHE A 165 -6.57 6.68 22.46
C PHE A 165 -6.12 5.38 23.16
N SER A 166 -6.72 5.06 24.30
CA SER A 166 -6.41 3.82 25.04
C SER A 166 -6.69 2.57 24.20
N ALA A 167 -7.79 2.57 23.44
CA ALA A 167 -8.14 1.48 22.54
C ALA A 167 -7.05 1.26 21.47
N VAL A 168 -6.67 2.31 20.73
CA VAL A 168 -5.69 2.15 19.64
C VAL A 168 -4.28 1.91 20.17
N ALA A 169 -3.91 2.49 21.31
CA ALA A 169 -2.63 2.23 21.96
C ALA A 169 -2.49 0.75 22.39
N MET A 170 -3.52 0.19 23.04
CA MET A 170 -3.51 -1.22 23.45
C MET A 170 -3.57 -2.18 22.27
N ALA A 171 -4.37 -1.89 21.24
CA ALA A 171 -4.38 -2.69 20.00
C ALA A 171 -3.01 -2.69 19.32
N SER A 172 -2.33 -1.53 19.27
CA SER A 172 -1.01 -1.40 18.65
C SER A 172 0.06 -2.21 19.38
N LEU A 173 0.08 -2.17 20.73
CA LEU A 173 1.00 -2.97 21.53
C LEU A 173 0.66 -4.47 21.46
N ALA A 174 -0.62 -4.82 21.46
CA ALA A 174 -1.08 -6.20 21.34
C ALA A 174 -0.68 -6.82 20.00
N ASN A 175 -0.76 -6.10 18.89
CA ASN A 175 -0.40 -6.62 17.57
C ASN A 175 1.11 -6.84 17.34
N ARG A 176 1.98 -6.41 18.25
CA ARG A 176 3.43 -6.62 18.14
C ARG A 176 3.78 -8.11 18.34
N PRO A 177 4.73 -8.67 17.56
CA PRO A 177 5.30 -9.98 17.85
C PRO A 177 5.80 -10.09 19.30
N ASN A 178 5.55 -11.25 19.91
CA ASN A 178 6.02 -11.63 21.25
C ASN A 178 5.45 -10.82 22.43
N THR A 179 4.41 -10.00 22.26
CA THR A 179 3.72 -9.35 23.39
C THR A 179 3.05 -10.39 24.30
N ARG A 180 3.61 -10.61 25.50
CA ARG A 180 2.99 -11.45 26.55
C ARG A 180 1.59 -10.91 26.87
N GLY A 181 0.58 -11.77 26.88
CA GLY A 181 -0.80 -11.35 27.15
C GLY A 181 -1.55 -10.71 25.97
N GLN A 182 -0.98 -10.73 24.75
CA GLN A 182 -1.57 -10.18 23.51
C GLN A 182 -3.10 -10.33 23.39
N ARG A 183 -3.65 -11.54 23.57
CA ARG A 183 -5.11 -11.78 23.44
C ARG A 183 -5.94 -11.00 24.47
N MET A 184 -5.49 -10.94 25.71
CA MET A 184 -6.16 -10.20 26.78
C MET A 184 -6.10 -8.70 26.50
N LEU A 185 -4.92 -8.18 26.13
CA LEU A 185 -4.72 -6.76 25.81
C LEU A 185 -5.54 -6.32 24.58
N PHE A 186 -5.64 -7.17 23.55
CA PHE A 186 -6.49 -6.90 22.39
C PHE A 186 -7.99 -6.95 22.74
N SER A 187 -8.41 -7.87 23.61
CA SER A 187 -9.79 -7.91 24.13
C SER A 187 -10.14 -6.66 24.95
N GLN A 188 -9.22 -6.17 25.79
CA GLN A 188 -9.35 -4.89 26.48
C GLN A 188 -9.41 -3.71 25.49
N ALA A 189 -8.61 -3.74 24.43
CA ALA A 189 -8.61 -2.73 23.37
C ALA A 189 -9.97 -2.63 22.67
N ILE A 190 -10.58 -3.77 22.30
CA ILE A 190 -11.97 -3.83 21.77
C ILE A 190 -12.98 -3.29 22.78
N GLY A 191 -12.79 -3.61 24.08
CA GLY A 191 -13.62 -3.07 25.16
C GLY A 191 -13.56 -1.55 25.26
N GLN A 192 -12.36 -0.94 25.17
CA GLN A 192 -12.22 0.52 25.14
C GLN A 192 -12.73 1.12 23.83
N TYR A 193 -12.51 0.47 22.69
CA TYR A 193 -13.04 0.90 21.39
C TYR A 193 -14.57 1.01 21.42
N THR A 194 -15.24 0.00 21.98
CA THR A 194 -16.70 -0.03 22.14
C THR A 194 -17.21 1.11 23.04
N LYS A 195 -16.51 1.36 24.17
CA LYS A 195 -16.82 2.51 25.06
C LYS A 195 -16.58 3.84 24.35
N ALA A 196 -15.48 3.97 23.61
CA ALA A 196 -15.12 5.16 22.84
C ALA A 196 -16.15 5.48 21.75
N LEU A 197 -16.64 4.47 21.01
CA LEU A 197 -17.75 4.64 20.07
C LEU A 197 -19.01 5.17 20.76
N LYS A 198 -19.41 4.58 21.90
CA LYS A 198 -20.59 5.04 22.66
C LYS A 198 -20.42 6.49 23.14
N ALA A 199 -19.27 6.82 23.72
CA ALA A 199 -18.97 8.15 24.23
C ALA A 199 -18.87 9.20 23.11
N THR A 200 -18.24 8.86 21.98
CA THR A 200 -18.13 9.74 20.81
C THR A 200 -19.50 10.01 20.18
N ASN A 201 -20.37 9.01 20.08
CA ASN A 201 -21.75 9.19 19.61
C ASN A 201 -22.55 10.15 20.52
N LEU A 202 -22.41 10.02 21.84
CA LEU A 202 -23.04 10.96 22.79
C LEU A 202 -22.47 12.39 22.65
N ALA A 203 -21.15 12.52 22.47
CA ALA A 203 -20.49 13.81 22.22
C ALA A 203 -20.98 14.46 20.90
N LEU A 204 -21.21 13.68 19.85
CA LEU A 204 -21.74 14.15 18.56
C LEU A 204 -23.22 14.58 18.63
N GLN A 205 -24.01 13.98 19.53
CA GLN A 205 -25.40 14.38 19.80
C GLN A 205 -25.49 15.63 20.69
N THR A 206 -24.44 15.94 21.46
CA THR A 206 -24.44 17.06 22.42
C THR A 206 -23.88 18.34 21.79
N PRO A 207 -24.67 19.43 21.63
CA PRO A 207 -24.22 20.64 20.93
C PRO A 207 -22.91 21.25 21.44
N ALA A 208 -22.66 21.19 22.76
CA ALA A 208 -21.45 21.70 23.40
C ALA A 208 -20.18 20.88 23.05
N HIS A 209 -20.31 19.57 22.80
CA HIS A 209 -19.18 18.68 22.56
C HIS A 209 -18.97 18.34 21.08
N GLN A 210 -20.02 18.40 20.27
CA GLN A 210 -20.01 17.98 18.87
C GLN A 210 -18.84 18.57 18.08
N LYS A 211 -18.58 19.87 18.22
CA LYS A 211 -17.57 20.62 17.43
C LYS A 211 -16.18 20.74 18.09
N THR A 212 -15.97 20.09 19.23
CA THR A 212 -14.71 20.20 19.99
C THR A 212 -13.56 19.48 19.33
N ASP A 213 -12.34 19.95 19.61
CA ASP A 213 -11.09 19.34 19.19
C ASP A 213 -11.01 17.88 19.67
N ALA A 214 -11.44 17.61 20.91
CA ALA A 214 -11.48 16.27 21.51
C ALA A 214 -12.35 15.29 20.71
N THR A 215 -13.53 15.72 20.25
CA THR A 215 -14.41 14.88 19.41
C THR A 215 -13.77 14.54 18.07
N LEU A 216 -13.10 15.49 17.43
CA LEU A 216 -12.40 15.21 16.17
C LEU A 216 -11.18 14.30 16.37
N ALA A 217 -10.42 14.52 17.45
CA ALA A 217 -9.29 13.66 17.83
C ALA A 217 -9.74 12.23 18.13
N ALA A 218 -10.88 12.04 18.82
CA ALA A 218 -11.45 10.72 19.09
C ALA A 218 -11.83 10.00 17.79
N ILE A 219 -12.46 10.68 16.82
CA ILE A 219 -12.79 10.11 15.50
C ILE A 219 -11.52 9.67 14.75
N LEU A 220 -10.44 10.48 14.78
CA LEU A 220 -9.15 10.11 14.19
C LEU A 220 -8.52 8.89 14.87
N MET A 221 -8.61 8.78 16.20
CA MET A 221 -8.11 7.60 16.93
C MET A 221 -8.95 6.34 16.68
N LEU A 222 -10.27 6.48 16.51
CA LEU A 222 -11.15 5.38 16.09
C LEU A 222 -10.82 4.91 14.65
N GLY A 223 -10.61 5.83 13.71
CA GLY A 223 -10.15 5.48 12.35
C GLY A 223 -8.75 4.85 12.33
N PHE A 224 -7.86 5.25 13.24
CA PHE A 224 -6.55 4.62 13.40
C PHE A 224 -6.64 3.25 14.10
N PHE A 225 -7.61 3.04 15.00
CA PHE A 225 -7.93 1.71 15.53
C PHE A 225 -8.31 0.75 14.41
N GLU A 226 -9.18 1.14 13.47
CA GLU A 226 -9.50 0.32 12.30
C GLU A 226 -8.25 -0.01 11.46
N THR A 227 -7.30 0.92 11.34
CA THR A 227 -6.03 0.70 10.61
C THR A 227 -5.13 -0.34 11.30
N VAL A 228 -5.09 -0.33 12.63
CA VAL A 228 -4.32 -1.28 13.45
C VAL A 228 -5.00 -2.64 13.52
N ALA A 229 -6.31 -2.66 13.80
CA ALA A 229 -7.09 -3.85 14.15
C ALA A 229 -7.83 -4.54 12.97
N SER A 230 -7.78 -3.98 11.75
CA SER A 230 -8.44 -4.53 10.54
C SER A 230 -8.32 -6.06 10.40
N GLU A 231 -9.45 -6.77 10.28
CA GLU A 231 -9.48 -8.20 9.96
C GLU A 231 -10.12 -8.54 8.60
N LYS A 232 -9.49 -9.54 7.97
CA LYS A 232 -9.84 -10.38 6.79
C LYS A 232 -10.49 -9.82 5.53
N THR A 233 -11.36 -8.81 5.53
CA THR A 233 -12.01 -8.33 4.29
C THR A 233 -12.35 -6.84 4.22
N ASN A 234 -12.57 -6.15 5.34
CA ASN A 234 -13.12 -4.79 5.28
C ASN A 234 -12.05 -3.69 5.08
N ALA A 235 -11.57 -3.56 3.84
CA ALA A 235 -10.69 -2.46 3.43
C ALA A 235 -11.33 -1.06 3.59
N MET A 236 -12.65 -0.98 3.77
CA MET A 236 -13.41 0.27 3.79
C MET A 236 -13.77 0.77 5.20
N ALA A 237 -13.49 0.00 6.26
CA ALA A 237 -13.90 0.35 7.64
C ALA A 237 -13.46 1.78 8.05
N TRP A 238 -12.18 2.12 7.81
CA TRP A 238 -11.60 3.42 8.14
C TRP A 238 -12.19 4.59 7.33
N TYR A 239 -12.69 4.36 6.10
CA TYR A 239 -13.24 5.44 5.25
C TYR A 239 -14.44 6.13 5.90
N SER A 240 -15.28 5.39 6.62
CA SER A 240 -16.44 5.96 7.32
C SER A 240 -16.04 6.97 8.41
N HIS A 241 -14.94 6.70 9.13
CA HIS A 241 -14.37 7.63 10.10
C HIS A 241 -13.76 8.86 9.42
N VAL A 242 -13.14 8.70 8.26
CA VAL A 242 -12.61 9.82 7.47
C VAL A 242 -13.72 10.71 6.92
N ASP A 243 -14.76 10.13 6.32
CA ASP A 243 -15.90 10.88 5.80
C ASP A 243 -16.61 11.62 6.95
N GLY A 244 -16.77 11.00 8.12
CA GLY A 244 -17.27 11.65 9.34
C GLY A 244 -16.37 12.78 9.85
N ALA A 245 -15.05 12.60 9.86
CA ALA A 245 -14.08 13.63 10.25
C ALA A 245 -14.09 14.83 9.27
N VAL A 246 -14.25 14.57 7.96
CA VAL A 246 -14.40 15.60 6.92
C VAL A 246 -15.66 16.43 7.15
N GLN A 247 -16.81 15.81 7.43
CA GLN A 247 -18.03 16.54 7.76
C GLN A 247 -17.87 17.36 9.05
N LEU A 248 -17.19 16.83 10.07
CA LEU A 248 -16.96 17.58 11.30
C LEU A 248 -16.01 18.77 11.09
N VAL A 249 -14.97 18.62 10.27
CA VAL A 249 -14.09 19.72 9.85
C VAL A 249 -14.88 20.81 9.11
N LYS A 250 -15.81 20.44 8.22
CA LYS A 250 -16.76 21.37 7.59
C LYS A 250 -17.64 22.09 8.62
N MET A 251 -18.20 21.37 9.60
CA MET A 251 -19.06 21.94 10.66
C MET A 251 -18.33 22.87 11.64
N ARG A 252 -17.03 22.65 11.86
CA ARG A 252 -16.13 23.52 12.66
C ARG A 252 -15.71 24.78 11.89
N GLY A 253 -15.65 24.70 10.56
CA GLY A 253 -15.31 25.83 9.67
C GLY A 253 -13.90 26.39 9.88
N ARG A 254 -13.61 27.55 9.29
CA ARG A 254 -12.25 28.15 9.30
C ARG A 254 -11.68 28.48 10.68
N LYS A 255 -12.53 28.63 11.71
CA LYS A 255 -12.10 29.01 13.07
C LYS A 255 -11.10 28.01 13.67
N GLN A 256 -11.16 26.73 13.29
CA GLN A 256 -10.22 25.69 13.75
C GLN A 256 -8.76 25.95 13.34
N LEU A 257 -8.49 26.71 12.27
CA LEU A 257 -7.13 26.99 11.79
C LEU A 257 -6.38 28.04 12.62
N ARG A 258 -7.06 28.64 13.62
CA ARG A 258 -6.53 29.68 14.51
C ARG A 258 -5.82 29.11 15.75
N THR A 259 -6.15 27.89 16.17
CA THR A 259 -5.50 27.22 17.32
C THR A 259 -4.49 26.19 16.83
N LYS A 260 -3.43 25.94 17.61
CA LYS A 260 -2.41 24.93 17.27
C LYS A 260 -3.02 23.53 17.16
N ALA A 261 -3.83 23.12 18.14
CA ALA A 261 -4.50 21.81 18.13
C ALA A 261 -5.48 21.67 16.96
N GLY A 262 -6.32 22.69 16.71
CA GLY A 262 -7.28 22.69 15.61
C GLY A 262 -6.60 22.66 14.23
N TYR A 263 -5.43 23.27 14.10
CA TYR A 263 -4.61 23.23 12.90
C TYR A 263 -3.96 21.85 12.66
N SER A 264 -3.32 21.26 13.68
CA SER A 264 -2.75 19.90 13.58
C SER A 264 -3.84 18.85 13.28
N LEU A 265 -5.01 18.96 13.90
CA LEU A 265 -6.18 18.12 13.61
C LEU A 265 -6.67 18.28 12.16
N PHE A 266 -6.76 19.52 11.67
CA PHE A 266 -7.14 19.81 10.28
C PHE A 266 -6.16 19.16 9.29
N ILE A 267 -4.84 19.26 9.53
CA ILE A 267 -3.82 18.58 8.70
C ILE A 267 -4.02 17.06 8.70
N ALA A 268 -4.25 16.45 9.87
CA ALA A 268 -4.43 15.01 9.99
C ALA A 268 -5.67 14.51 9.21
N VAL A 269 -6.81 15.20 9.33
CA VAL A 269 -8.02 14.90 8.54
C VAL A 269 -7.75 15.08 7.04
N ARG A 270 -7.11 16.18 6.64
CA ARG A 270 -6.78 16.46 5.24
C ARG A 270 -5.92 15.35 4.63
N GLN A 271 -4.92 14.84 5.35
CA GLN A 271 -4.07 13.76 4.86
C GLN A 271 -4.85 12.44 4.67
N GLN A 272 -5.71 12.07 5.63
CA GLN A 272 -6.54 10.86 5.49
C GLN A 272 -7.59 11.00 4.38
N MET A 273 -8.21 12.19 4.27
CA MET A 273 -9.15 12.52 3.20
C MET A 273 -8.49 12.42 1.81
N LEU A 274 -7.27 12.95 1.63
CA LEU A 274 -6.56 12.87 0.35
C LEU A 274 -6.36 11.43 -0.13
N VAL A 275 -5.98 10.52 0.79
CA VAL A 275 -5.90 9.09 0.48
C VAL A 275 -7.28 8.56 0.06
N SER A 276 -8.35 8.86 0.82
CA SER A 276 -9.72 8.44 0.50
C SER A 276 -10.18 8.89 -0.90
N VAL A 277 -10.07 10.19 -1.22
CA VAL A 277 -10.57 10.74 -2.50
C VAL A 277 -9.74 10.29 -3.70
N LEU A 278 -8.42 10.16 -3.57
CA LEU A 278 -7.57 9.60 -4.62
C LEU A 278 -7.84 8.10 -4.82
N SER A 279 -8.00 7.32 -3.74
CA SER A 279 -8.30 5.88 -3.82
C SER A 279 -9.61 5.61 -4.56
N GLY A 280 -10.71 6.19 -4.08
CA GLY A 280 -12.07 5.92 -4.56
C GLY A 280 -12.51 6.77 -5.75
N SER A 281 -11.75 7.80 -6.13
CA SER A 281 -12.21 8.86 -7.05
C SER A 281 -13.46 9.59 -6.53
N LYS A 282 -13.52 9.85 -5.22
CA LYS A 282 -14.65 10.55 -4.58
C LYS A 282 -14.57 12.07 -4.80
N PRO A 283 -15.70 12.78 -4.95
CA PRO A 283 -15.73 14.25 -4.97
C PRO A 283 -15.09 14.87 -3.73
N LEU A 284 -14.28 15.92 -3.93
CA LEU A 284 -13.66 16.65 -2.84
C LEU A 284 -14.69 17.57 -2.17
N THR A 285 -15.15 17.18 -0.97
CA THR A 285 -16.15 17.97 -0.21
C THR A 285 -15.61 19.37 0.08
N MET A 286 -16.32 20.42 -0.33
CA MET A 286 -15.91 21.85 -0.29
C MET A 286 -14.88 22.30 -1.36
N GLY A 287 -14.37 21.42 -2.22
CA GLY A 287 -13.44 21.77 -3.31
C GLY A 287 -12.00 22.08 -2.87
N ALA A 288 -11.07 22.06 -3.83
CA ALA A 288 -9.63 22.21 -3.59
C ALA A 288 -9.26 23.47 -2.80
N GLU A 289 -9.79 24.63 -3.21
CA GLU A 289 -9.56 25.93 -2.57
C GLU A 289 -9.92 25.93 -1.08
N TRP A 290 -10.91 25.14 -0.67
CA TRP A 290 -11.21 25.05 0.75
C TRP A 290 -10.11 24.33 1.51
N TRP A 291 -9.52 23.27 0.96
CA TRP A 291 -8.52 22.46 1.66
C TRP A 291 -7.10 23.01 1.65
N ILE A 292 -6.82 24.15 1.00
CA ILE A 292 -5.46 24.72 0.84
C ILE A 292 -5.27 26.12 1.45
N ALA A 293 -6.28 26.75 2.05
CA ALA A 293 -6.18 28.15 2.51
C ALA A 293 -5.21 28.41 3.70
N ASP A 294 -4.40 27.43 4.09
CA ASP A 294 -3.24 27.55 4.96
C ASP A 294 -1.90 27.55 4.19
N ILE A 295 -1.92 27.76 2.86
CA ILE A 295 -0.77 27.75 1.94
C ILE A 295 0.44 28.59 2.40
N GLU A 296 0.19 29.71 3.08
CA GLU A 296 1.23 30.58 3.62
C GLU A 296 2.09 29.94 4.71
N LYS A 297 1.59 28.91 5.41
CA LYS A 297 2.24 28.30 6.58
C LYS A 297 3.26 27.21 6.25
N ASP A 298 3.23 26.63 5.06
CA ASP A 298 4.18 25.62 4.58
C ASP A 298 4.09 25.52 3.05
N LYS A 299 4.87 26.34 2.35
CA LYS A 299 4.83 26.47 0.89
C LYS A 299 5.20 25.17 0.15
N THR A 300 6.11 24.36 0.69
CA THR A 300 6.62 23.17 0.00
C THR A 300 5.70 21.97 0.18
N GLY A 301 5.24 21.69 1.41
CA GLY A 301 4.36 20.56 1.70
C GLY A 301 2.89 20.78 1.30
N ILE A 302 2.44 22.04 1.25
CA ILE A 302 1.08 22.36 0.76
C ILE A 302 0.94 22.19 -0.76
N PHE A 303 2.02 22.33 -1.54
CA PHE A 303 1.95 22.15 -2.99
C PHE A 303 1.56 20.71 -3.37
N VAL A 304 2.16 19.71 -2.73
CA VAL A 304 1.79 18.29 -2.90
C VAL A 304 0.32 18.05 -2.53
N THR A 305 -0.16 18.75 -1.50
CA THR A 305 -1.57 18.72 -1.05
C THR A 305 -2.50 19.34 -2.11
N TYR A 306 -2.13 20.49 -2.68
CA TYR A 306 -2.90 21.21 -3.70
C TYR A 306 -3.04 20.40 -4.99
N LEU A 307 -1.93 19.87 -5.52
CA LEU A 307 -1.96 18.97 -6.67
C LEU A 307 -2.83 17.74 -6.39
N SER A 308 -2.68 17.11 -5.21
CA SER A 308 -3.50 15.95 -4.84
C SER A 308 -5.00 16.25 -4.86
N CYS A 309 -5.42 17.45 -4.44
CA CYS A 309 -6.82 17.90 -4.57
C CYS A 309 -7.25 18.03 -6.05
N ARG A 310 -6.47 18.73 -6.88
CA ARG A 310 -6.80 18.93 -8.31
C ARG A 310 -6.80 17.62 -9.11
N ILE A 311 -5.95 16.66 -8.75
CA ILE A 311 -5.91 15.31 -9.35
C ILE A 311 -7.15 14.49 -8.94
N ALA A 312 -7.64 14.65 -7.71
CA ALA A 312 -8.88 14.01 -7.28
C ALA A 312 -10.09 14.57 -8.07
N GLU A 313 -10.18 15.90 -8.21
CA GLU A 313 -11.23 16.57 -9.00
C GLU A 313 -11.16 16.17 -10.49
N LEU A 314 -9.98 16.19 -11.10
CA LEU A 314 -9.75 15.70 -12.47
C LEU A 314 -10.25 14.26 -12.68
N ARG A 315 -10.00 13.37 -11.71
CA ARG A 315 -10.40 11.95 -11.81
C ARG A 315 -11.90 11.73 -11.61
N VAL A 316 -12.56 12.55 -10.79
CA VAL A 316 -14.02 12.57 -10.68
C VAL A 316 -14.64 13.00 -12.01
N GLU A 317 -14.16 14.11 -12.57
CA GLU A 317 -14.64 14.64 -13.86
C GLU A 317 -14.42 13.62 -14.99
N LEU A 318 -13.23 13.01 -15.05
CA LEU A 318 -12.93 11.95 -16.02
C LEU A 318 -13.86 10.74 -15.88
N ASN A 319 -14.16 10.28 -14.66
CA ASN A 319 -15.09 9.17 -14.46
C ASN A 319 -16.50 9.50 -14.95
N ASN A 320 -16.97 10.73 -14.70
CA ASN A 320 -18.26 11.20 -15.17
C ASN A 320 -18.29 11.29 -16.70
N ALA A 321 -17.25 11.87 -17.30
CA ALA A 321 -17.08 11.97 -18.75
C ALA A 321 -17.09 10.58 -19.42
N LEU A 322 -16.20 9.67 -19.01
CA LEU A 322 -16.07 8.34 -19.64
C LEU A 322 -17.24 7.38 -19.32
N SER A 323 -18.17 7.74 -18.44
CA SER A 323 -19.40 6.97 -18.20
C SER A 323 -20.62 7.52 -18.94
N THR A 324 -20.59 8.76 -19.43
CA THR A 324 -21.78 9.45 -19.99
C THR A 324 -21.60 9.99 -21.41
N PHE A 325 -20.37 10.29 -21.83
CA PHE A 325 -20.14 10.99 -23.10
C PHE A 325 -20.33 10.06 -24.31
N PRO A 326 -21.18 10.43 -25.30
CA PRO A 326 -21.19 9.77 -26.60
C PRO A 326 -19.91 10.14 -27.39
N ARG A 327 -19.50 9.27 -28.31
CA ARG A 327 -18.32 9.53 -29.17
C ARG A 327 -18.66 10.43 -30.36
N THR A 328 -18.84 11.72 -30.09
CA THR A 328 -19.01 12.79 -31.11
C THR A 328 -17.83 13.78 -31.06
N PRO A 329 -17.56 14.54 -32.14
CA PRO A 329 -16.41 15.46 -32.21
C PRO A 329 -16.30 16.44 -31.03
N GLU A 330 -17.43 16.89 -30.51
CA GLU A 330 -17.53 17.80 -29.36
C GLU A 330 -16.99 17.13 -28.09
N TYR A 331 -17.42 15.90 -27.80
CA TYR A 331 -16.94 15.16 -26.64
C TYR A 331 -15.51 14.62 -26.81
N PHE A 332 -15.05 14.37 -28.05
CA PHE A 332 -13.61 14.16 -28.31
C PHE A 332 -12.78 15.37 -27.90
N GLN A 333 -13.24 16.58 -28.21
CA GLN A 333 -12.57 17.80 -27.76
C GLN A 333 -12.60 17.94 -26.23
N GLU A 334 -13.72 17.62 -25.57
CA GLU A 334 -13.80 17.68 -24.10
C GLU A 334 -12.90 16.65 -23.39
N VAL A 335 -12.87 15.38 -23.84
CA VAL A 335 -11.92 14.39 -23.29
C VAL A 335 -10.47 14.80 -23.57
N THR A 336 -10.21 15.48 -24.69
CA THR A 336 -8.90 16.06 -24.99
C THR A 336 -8.58 17.25 -24.06
N ASN A 337 -9.56 18.11 -23.71
CA ASN A 337 -9.39 19.17 -22.70
C ASN A 337 -8.99 18.57 -21.35
N ILE A 338 -9.70 17.53 -20.89
CA ILE A 338 -9.38 16.79 -19.65
C ILE A 338 -7.95 16.23 -19.71
N MET A 339 -7.56 15.64 -20.85
CA MET A 339 -6.20 15.11 -21.06
C MET A 339 -5.12 16.20 -20.96
N ARG A 340 -5.32 17.36 -21.61
CA ARG A 340 -4.40 18.51 -21.55
C ARG A 340 -4.21 19.02 -20.12
N ARG A 341 -5.29 19.09 -19.32
CA ARG A 341 -5.18 19.46 -17.88
C ARG A 341 -4.40 18.42 -17.07
N GLY A 342 -4.54 17.13 -17.39
CA GLY A 342 -3.70 16.08 -16.80
C GLY A 342 -2.22 16.27 -17.14
N GLN A 343 -1.90 16.58 -18.41
CA GLN A 343 -0.54 16.87 -18.86
C GLN A 343 0.04 18.13 -18.17
N ALA A 344 -0.77 19.17 -17.98
CA ALA A 344 -0.37 20.36 -17.22
C ALA A 344 -0.04 20.05 -15.76
N LEU A 345 -0.86 19.24 -15.07
CA LEU A 345 -0.58 18.80 -13.70
C LEU A 345 0.73 17.99 -13.60
N GLU A 346 1.07 17.18 -14.60
CA GLU A 346 2.35 16.46 -14.63
C GLU A 346 3.54 17.41 -14.84
N HIS A 347 3.38 18.47 -15.66
CA HIS A 347 4.37 19.52 -15.81
C HIS A 347 4.63 20.25 -14.48
N GLU A 348 3.56 20.66 -13.79
CA GLU A 348 3.64 21.28 -12.46
C GLU A 348 4.35 20.37 -11.43
N CYS A 349 4.17 19.04 -11.52
CA CYS A 349 4.91 18.08 -10.67
C CYS A 349 6.42 18.11 -10.96
N ALA A 350 6.81 18.16 -12.23
CA ALA A 350 8.22 18.18 -12.64
C ALA A 350 8.89 19.52 -12.30
N GLU A 351 8.20 20.64 -12.45
CA GLU A 351 8.68 21.96 -12.04
C GLU A 351 8.93 22.04 -10.53
N TRP A 352 8.03 21.49 -9.71
CA TRP A 352 8.24 21.40 -8.27
C TRP A 352 9.49 20.59 -7.91
N GLU A 353 9.66 19.41 -8.53
CA GLU A 353 10.85 18.56 -8.35
C GLU A 353 12.16 19.26 -8.78
N ALA A 354 12.10 20.10 -9.82
CA ALA A 354 13.22 20.95 -10.22
C ALA A 354 13.53 22.05 -9.18
N MET A 355 12.50 22.69 -8.62
CA MET A 355 12.63 23.80 -7.65
C MET A 355 12.99 23.40 -6.21
N LEU A 356 13.05 22.11 -5.87
CA LEU A 356 13.35 21.67 -4.50
C LEU A 356 14.80 21.97 -4.05
N PRO A 357 15.01 22.45 -2.81
CA PRO A 357 16.33 22.54 -2.19
C PRO A 357 17.00 21.17 -1.99
N ASP A 358 18.33 21.15 -1.86
CA ASP A 358 19.13 19.91 -1.73
C ASP A 358 18.91 19.16 -0.41
N GLU A 359 18.37 19.82 0.62
CA GLU A 359 17.94 19.20 1.88
C GLU A 359 16.67 18.37 1.70
N TRP A 360 15.87 18.69 0.68
CA TRP A 360 14.62 17.99 0.33
C TRP A 360 14.84 16.85 -0.67
N ARG A 361 15.96 16.84 -1.41
CA ARG A 361 16.23 15.81 -2.43
C ARG A 361 16.57 14.44 -1.80
N PRO A 362 16.07 13.33 -2.37
CA PRO A 362 16.50 11.99 -1.98
C PRO A 362 18.01 11.82 -2.24
N ARG A 363 18.71 11.18 -1.31
CA ARG A 363 20.13 10.84 -1.47
C ARG A 363 20.26 9.33 -1.62
N THR A 364 20.63 8.87 -2.82
CA THR A 364 21.01 7.47 -3.01
C THR A 364 22.31 7.18 -2.27
N VAL A 365 22.28 6.22 -1.34
CA VAL A 365 23.42 5.89 -0.46
C VAL A 365 23.99 4.49 -0.67
N SER A 366 23.29 3.64 -1.42
CA SER A 366 23.73 2.29 -1.73
C SER A 366 23.03 1.76 -2.99
N TRP A 367 23.67 0.78 -3.62
CA TRP A 367 23.09 -0.06 -4.66
C TRP A 367 23.14 -1.52 -4.20
N VAL A 368 22.05 -2.27 -4.38
CA VAL A 368 21.94 -3.69 -3.99
C VAL A 368 21.78 -4.53 -5.26
N ASP A 369 22.77 -5.36 -5.57
CA ASP A 369 22.77 -6.13 -6.83
C ASP A 369 21.89 -7.38 -6.80
N GLN A 370 21.69 -7.99 -5.61
CA GLN A 370 21.05 -9.30 -5.46
C GLN A 370 20.25 -9.41 -4.15
N VAL A 371 19.23 -10.27 -4.15
CA VAL A 371 18.44 -10.60 -2.95
C VAL A 371 19.20 -11.63 -2.09
N PRO A 372 19.54 -11.33 -0.83
CA PRO A 372 20.12 -12.31 0.08
C PRO A 372 19.20 -13.51 0.27
N GLY A 373 19.69 -14.72 -0.02
CA GLY A 373 18.91 -15.96 0.07
C GLY A 373 17.88 -16.19 -1.05
N GLY A 374 17.74 -15.27 -2.02
CA GLY A 374 16.91 -15.43 -3.21
C GLY A 374 15.39 -15.30 -3.02
N ASP A 375 14.87 -15.28 -1.79
CA ASP A 375 13.44 -15.10 -1.51
C ASP A 375 13.05 -13.62 -1.51
N ILE A 376 12.61 -13.14 -2.68
CA ILE A 376 12.20 -11.74 -2.87
C ILE A 376 10.94 -11.35 -2.08
N THR A 377 10.16 -12.32 -1.56
CA THR A 377 8.99 -12.00 -0.72
C THR A 377 9.39 -11.49 0.67
N LYS A 378 10.60 -11.82 1.13
CA LYS A 378 11.12 -11.48 2.47
C LYS A 378 12.24 -10.45 2.45
N ALA A 379 12.75 -10.11 1.27
CA ALA A 379 13.84 -9.15 1.13
C ALA A 379 13.47 -7.78 1.75
N GLU A 380 14.34 -7.24 2.61
CA GLU A 380 14.17 -5.89 3.17
C GLU A 380 14.39 -4.80 2.12
N VAL A 381 15.24 -5.08 1.14
CA VAL A 381 15.62 -4.20 0.04
C VAL A 381 15.43 -4.94 -1.27
N PHE A 382 14.82 -4.29 -2.26
CA PHE A 382 14.72 -4.79 -3.63
C PHE A 382 16.03 -4.48 -4.40
N PRO A 383 16.49 -5.33 -5.33
CA PRO A 383 17.70 -5.03 -6.11
C PRO A 383 17.61 -3.70 -6.87
N GLY A 384 18.58 -2.81 -6.67
CA GLY A 384 18.59 -1.43 -7.17
C GLY A 384 19.07 -0.43 -6.11
N LYS A 385 18.75 0.86 -6.32
CA LYS A 385 19.16 1.94 -5.42
C LYS A 385 18.40 1.94 -4.08
N VAL A 386 19.06 2.44 -3.03
CA VAL A 386 18.47 2.73 -1.71
C VAL A 386 18.62 4.22 -1.43
N ASP A 387 17.49 4.89 -1.20
CA ASP A 387 17.43 6.33 -0.98
C ASP A 387 17.22 6.66 0.52
N MET A 388 17.92 7.69 0.98
CA MET A 388 17.80 8.28 2.32
C MET A 388 17.31 9.73 2.22
N TYR A 389 16.70 10.21 3.31
CA TYR A 389 16.14 11.54 3.41
C TYR A 389 16.56 12.20 4.72
N SER A 390 16.53 13.53 4.75
CA SER A 390 16.77 14.36 5.94
C SER A 390 15.71 14.14 7.04
N ASP A 391 14.45 13.94 6.66
CA ASP A 391 13.33 13.70 7.58
C ASP A 391 12.28 12.74 6.97
N ILE A 392 11.52 12.05 7.82
CA ILE A 392 10.50 11.07 7.40
C ILE A 392 9.25 11.73 6.79
N SER A 393 8.93 12.96 7.17
CA SER A 393 7.84 13.75 6.57
C SER A 393 8.19 14.17 5.14
N ILE A 394 9.47 14.47 4.85
CA ILE A 394 9.96 14.76 3.49
C ILE A 394 9.86 13.50 2.61
N ALA A 395 10.34 12.35 3.11
CA ALA A 395 10.20 11.07 2.40
C ALA A 395 8.73 10.71 2.10
N ASN A 396 7.84 10.96 3.07
CA ASN A 396 6.39 10.78 2.90
C ASN A 396 5.82 11.72 1.81
N LEU A 397 6.20 13.00 1.81
CA LEU A 397 5.75 13.95 0.77
C LEU A 397 6.21 13.53 -0.63
N TRP A 398 7.44 13.05 -0.79
CA TRP A 398 7.93 12.48 -2.04
C TRP A 398 7.11 11.28 -2.51
N ASN A 399 6.82 10.33 -1.62
CA ASN A 399 6.03 9.16 -1.99
C ASN A 399 4.56 9.51 -2.29
N GLN A 400 3.98 10.52 -1.61
CA GLN A 400 2.67 11.06 -1.95
C GLN A 400 2.67 11.71 -3.35
N MET A 401 3.70 12.50 -3.70
CA MET A 401 3.86 13.08 -5.03
C MET A 401 4.00 11.99 -6.12
N ARG A 402 4.86 10.99 -5.89
CA ARG A 402 5.07 9.88 -6.83
C ARG A 402 3.77 9.10 -7.09
N VAL A 403 2.99 8.83 -6.05
CA VAL A 403 1.66 8.19 -6.16
C VAL A 403 0.66 9.10 -6.89
N ALA A 404 0.69 10.41 -6.66
CA ALA A 404 -0.16 11.36 -7.37
C ALA A 404 0.13 11.39 -8.89
N ARG A 405 1.41 11.33 -9.29
CA ARG A 405 1.84 11.23 -10.70
C ARG A 405 1.45 9.92 -11.37
N LEU A 406 1.42 8.79 -10.63
CA LEU A 406 0.82 7.54 -11.12
C LEU A 406 -0.68 7.71 -11.42
N PHE A 407 -1.42 8.46 -10.58
CA PHE A 407 -2.83 8.75 -10.82
C PHE A 407 -3.07 9.72 -11.99
N ILE A 408 -2.21 10.73 -12.18
CA ILE A 408 -2.22 11.60 -13.37
C ILE A 408 -1.99 10.77 -14.64
N SER A 409 -0.92 9.96 -14.66
CA SER A 409 -0.58 9.10 -15.81
C SER A 409 -1.71 8.13 -16.14
N GLY A 410 -2.34 7.53 -15.13
CA GLY A 410 -3.52 6.68 -15.31
C GLY A 410 -4.74 7.41 -15.87
N ALA A 411 -4.93 8.70 -15.54
CA ALA A 411 -5.99 9.54 -16.10
C ALA A 411 -5.72 9.91 -17.57
N ILE A 412 -4.50 10.37 -17.89
CA ILE A 412 -4.09 10.70 -19.26
C ILE A 412 -4.24 9.48 -20.19
N VAL A 413 -3.75 8.31 -19.77
CA VAL A 413 -3.85 7.07 -20.57
C VAL A 413 -5.30 6.61 -20.74
N ARG A 414 -6.20 6.88 -19.78
CA ARG A 414 -7.64 6.64 -19.94
C ARG A 414 -8.28 7.58 -20.97
N CYS A 415 -7.92 8.87 -20.98
CA CYS A 415 -8.35 9.79 -22.03
C CYS A 415 -7.88 9.30 -23.41
N ALA A 416 -6.58 9.00 -23.55
CA ALA A 416 -6.00 8.51 -24.80
C ALA A 416 -6.71 7.23 -25.28
N ALA A 417 -6.95 6.27 -24.38
CA ALA A 417 -7.68 5.04 -24.68
C ALA A 417 -9.14 5.27 -25.11
N TRP A 418 -9.81 6.27 -24.53
CA TRP A 418 -11.16 6.62 -24.95
C TRP A 418 -11.18 7.25 -26.35
N ILE A 419 -10.22 8.14 -26.62
CA ILE A 419 -10.07 8.88 -27.88
C ILE A 419 -9.68 7.94 -29.03
N CYS A 420 -8.69 7.06 -28.85
CA CYS A 420 -8.18 6.20 -29.93
C CYS A 420 -9.06 4.96 -30.19
N SER A 421 -9.99 4.62 -29.29
CA SER A 421 -10.85 3.44 -29.42
C SER A 421 -11.55 3.38 -30.79
N PRO A 422 -11.50 2.25 -31.51
CA PRO A 422 -11.12 0.90 -31.05
C PRO A 422 -9.62 0.54 -31.16
N VAL A 423 -8.74 1.47 -31.55
CA VAL A 423 -7.29 1.22 -31.62
C VAL A 423 -6.73 0.95 -30.21
N ASP A 424 -5.75 0.04 -30.10
CA ASP A 424 -5.07 -0.23 -28.83
C ASP A 424 -4.30 1.02 -28.35
N TYR A 425 -4.73 1.56 -27.22
CA TYR A 425 -4.14 2.71 -26.53
C TYR A 425 -2.65 2.55 -26.24
N ARG A 426 -2.13 1.31 -26.25
CA ARG A 426 -0.70 1.05 -26.08
C ARG A 426 0.17 1.49 -27.25
N THR A 427 -0.45 1.93 -28.35
CA THR A 427 0.23 2.54 -29.51
C THR A 427 0.35 4.06 -29.41
N THR A 428 -0.32 4.72 -28.46
CA THR A 428 -0.32 6.19 -28.36
C THR A 428 0.94 6.73 -27.65
N PRO A 429 1.38 7.96 -27.96
CA PRO A 429 2.54 8.57 -27.30
C PRO A 429 2.32 8.78 -25.79
N GLU A 430 1.08 9.00 -25.35
CA GLU A 430 0.72 9.14 -23.93
C GLU A 430 1.00 7.85 -23.14
N TYR A 431 0.67 6.68 -23.71
CA TYR A 431 1.02 5.41 -23.07
C TYR A 431 2.54 5.20 -23.03
N ALA A 432 3.25 5.52 -24.11
CA ALA A 432 4.70 5.42 -24.15
C ALA A 432 5.39 6.36 -23.14
N GLN A 433 4.85 7.57 -22.92
CA GLN A 433 5.31 8.50 -21.90
C GLN A 433 5.00 7.99 -20.48
N ALA A 434 3.77 7.53 -20.25
CA ALA A 434 3.36 6.97 -18.97
C ALA A 434 4.19 5.74 -18.57
N VAL A 435 4.55 4.86 -19.52
CA VAL A 435 5.43 3.71 -19.25
C VAL A 435 6.80 4.17 -18.75
N ARG A 436 7.45 5.15 -19.42
CA ARG A 436 8.77 5.67 -18.99
C ARG A 436 8.68 6.25 -17.57
N LEU A 437 7.81 7.24 -17.39
CA LEU A 437 7.64 7.93 -16.12
C LEU A 437 7.26 6.97 -14.98
N CYS A 438 6.28 6.11 -15.17
CA CYS A 438 5.75 5.29 -14.09
C CYS A 438 6.70 4.16 -13.66
N VAL A 439 7.58 3.67 -14.56
CA VAL A 439 8.65 2.72 -14.18
C VAL A 439 9.65 3.39 -13.24
N ASP A 440 10.02 4.64 -13.51
CA ASP A 440 10.91 5.42 -12.64
C ASP A 440 10.24 5.70 -11.30
N LEU A 441 8.98 6.19 -11.29
CA LEU A 441 8.20 6.43 -10.07
C LEU A 441 8.04 5.18 -9.18
N VAL A 442 7.83 4.00 -9.79
CA VAL A 442 7.76 2.72 -9.07
C VAL A 442 9.11 2.38 -8.44
N THR A 443 10.20 2.52 -9.19
CA THR A 443 11.57 2.27 -8.73
C THR A 443 11.93 3.20 -7.56
N ASP A 444 11.49 4.45 -7.63
CA ASP A 444 11.68 5.49 -6.63
C ASP A 444 10.93 5.22 -5.30
N VAL A 445 9.67 4.77 -5.35
CA VAL A 445 8.93 4.36 -4.14
C VAL A 445 9.57 3.14 -3.49
N ILE A 446 10.06 2.19 -4.31
CA ILE A 446 10.82 1.03 -3.84
C ILE A 446 12.11 1.47 -3.14
N ALA A 447 12.89 2.38 -3.74
CA ALA A 447 14.14 2.90 -3.20
C ALA A 447 13.97 3.65 -1.86
N ALA A 448 12.84 4.33 -1.66
CA ALA A 448 12.51 5.04 -0.42
C ALA A 448 12.00 4.13 0.71
N THR A 449 11.51 2.94 0.37
CA THR A 449 10.86 2.03 1.33
C THR A 449 11.76 1.63 2.51
N PRO A 450 13.06 1.27 2.33
CA PRO A 450 13.93 0.89 3.45
C PRO A 450 14.06 2.01 4.48
N TYR A 451 14.20 3.28 4.05
CA TYR A 451 14.29 4.42 4.96
C TYR A 451 13.02 4.60 5.81
N HIS A 452 11.84 4.48 5.20
CA HIS A 452 10.59 4.47 5.96
C HIS A 452 10.52 3.27 6.92
N LEU A 453 10.97 2.10 6.51
CA LEU A 453 11.03 0.88 7.31
C LEU A 453 12.33 0.77 8.14
N GLY A 454 12.83 1.91 8.64
CA GLY A 454 13.81 1.95 9.72
C GLY A 454 15.29 1.90 9.32
N TRP A 455 15.63 1.72 8.04
CA TRP A 455 17.04 1.71 7.62
C TRP A 455 17.68 3.10 7.79
N ARG A 456 18.90 3.13 8.33
CA ARG A 456 19.69 4.36 8.57
C ARG A 456 21.14 4.15 8.17
N VAL A 457 21.80 5.24 7.77
CA VAL A 457 23.26 5.30 7.68
C VAL A 457 23.82 5.49 9.09
N SER A 458 24.69 4.59 9.53
CA SER A 458 25.38 4.72 10.83
C SER A 458 26.57 5.69 10.74
N GLN A 459 27.11 6.12 11.89
CA GLN A 459 28.25 7.07 11.94
C GLN A 459 29.48 6.61 11.13
N GLY A 460 29.66 5.31 10.91
CA GLY A 460 30.72 4.75 10.05
C GLY A 460 30.34 4.60 8.57
N GLY A 461 29.28 5.28 8.08
CA GLY A 461 28.79 5.18 6.70
C GLY A 461 28.05 3.88 6.35
N ILE A 462 28.09 2.87 7.22
CA ILE A 462 27.46 1.56 6.99
C ILE A 462 25.93 1.68 7.15
N LEU A 463 25.18 1.19 6.17
CA LEU A 463 23.73 1.00 6.28
C LEU A 463 23.37 -0.08 7.30
N LYS A 464 22.41 0.22 8.18
CA LYS A 464 21.84 -0.73 9.13
C LYS A 464 20.32 -0.67 9.08
N SER A 465 19.69 -1.85 9.08
CA SER A 465 18.26 -1.98 9.36
C SER A 465 18.00 -1.59 10.81
N GLY A 466 16.87 -0.94 11.07
CA GLY A 466 16.49 -0.46 12.39
C GLY A 466 15.73 -1.53 13.18
N ASP A 467 16.06 -1.68 14.47
CA ASP A 467 15.42 -2.67 15.32
C ASP A 467 14.03 -2.21 15.80
N PHE A 468 12.98 -2.88 15.31
CA PHE A 468 11.59 -2.69 15.75
C PHE A 468 11.19 -3.58 16.95
N SER A 469 12.11 -4.34 17.54
CA SER A 469 11.84 -5.23 18.69
C SER A 469 12.02 -4.57 20.05
N SER A 470 12.87 -3.53 20.17
CA SER A 470 13.02 -2.76 21.42
C SER A 470 11.82 -1.82 21.67
N PRO A 471 11.25 -1.75 22.89
CA PRO A 471 10.22 -0.76 23.23
C PRO A 471 10.78 0.64 23.57
N LEU A 472 12.09 0.76 23.84
CA LEU A 472 12.71 1.93 24.48
C LEU A 472 14.01 2.40 23.80
N SER A 473 14.20 2.13 22.51
CA SER A 473 15.35 2.59 21.71
C SER A 473 15.40 4.12 21.45
N GLY A 474 14.82 4.92 22.34
CA GLY A 474 14.81 6.39 22.27
C GLY A 474 16.06 7.08 22.82
N GLU A 475 16.86 6.39 23.65
CA GLU A 475 18.01 6.98 24.35
C GLU A 475 19.32 6.30 23.93
N GLY A 476 19.95 6.86 22.90
CA GLY A 476 21.15 6.30 22.27
C GLY A 476 21.70 7.22 21.18
N MET A 477 22.33 8.31 21.60
CA MET A 477 23.16 9.27 20.85
C MET A 477 23.24 9.08 19.31
N GLY A 478 22.39 9.80 18.57
CA GLY A 478 22.64 10.13 17.16
C GLY A 478 21.93 9.30 16.08
N VAL A 479 21.24 8.20 16.39
CA VAL A 479 20.42 7.45 15.41
C VAL A 479 18.95 7.57 15.75
N THR A 480 18.13 8.05 14.80
CA THR A 480 16.67 8.03 14.97
C THR A 480 16.19 6.58 14.92
N SER A 481 15.70 6.06 16.06
CA SER A 481 15.08 4.73 16.12
C SER A 481 14.03 4.57 15.03
N ALA A 482 13.96 3.35 14.49
CA ALA A 482 12.86 2.97 13.63
C ALA A 482 11.52 3.17 14.35
N LYS A 483 10.53 3.70 13.63
CA LYS A 483 9.19 4.02 14.16
C LYS A 483 8.14 3.36 13.28
N ALA A 484 7.14 2.70 13.89
CA ALA A 484 6.07 2.04 13.14
C ALA A 484 5.25 3.00 12.24
N ILE A 485 5.26 4.32 12.50
CA ILE A 485 4.66 5.33 11.61
C ILE A 485 5.18 5.28 10.16
N GLY A 486 6.44 4.86 9.95
CA GLY A 486 6.97 4.66 8.61
C GLY A 486 6.24 3.56 7.84
N GLY A 487 5.73 2.55 8.54
CA GLY A 487 4.82 1.55 7.99
C GLY A 487 3.50 2.18 7.52
N VAL A 488 2.90 3.05 8.33
CA VAL A 488 1.65 3.77 7.99
C VAL A 488 1.83 4.59 6.70
N PHE A 489 2.92 5.35 6.61
CA PHE A 489 3.25 6.14 5.42
C PHE A 489 3.54 5.28 4.18
N MET A 490 4.03 4.04 4.33
CA MET A 490 4.31 3.15 3.20
C MET A 490 3.15 2.25 2.77
N MET A 491 2.11 2.04 3.60
CA MET A 491 0.97 1.20 3.23
C MET A 491 0.34 1.63 1.89
N TRP A 492 0.06 2.93 1.75
CA TRP A 492 -0.61 3.45 0.56
C TRP A 492 0.29 3.50 -0.70
N PRO A 493 1.55 3.98 -0.63
CA PRO A 493 2.48 3.89 -1.76
C PRO A 493 2.76 2.45 -2.21
N LEU A 494 3.02 1.51 -1.28
CA LEU A 494 3.25 0.10 -1.62
C LEU A 494 2.03 -0.54 -2.29
N PHE A 495 0.83 -0.28 -1.75
CA PHE A 495 -0.42 -0.71 -2.39
C PHE A 495 -0.57 -0.12 -3.79
N SER A 496 -0.37 1.19 -3.94
CA SER A 496 -0.50 1.90 -5.22
C SER A 496 0.43 1.32 -6.28
N ILE A 497 1.72 1.15 -5.97
CA ILE A 497 2.67 0.53 -6.92
C ILE A 497 2.34 -0.95 -7.16
N SER A 498 1.91 -1.71 -6.16
CA SER A 498 1.59 -3.15 -6.33
C SER A 498 0.38 -3.41 -7.26
N ASN A 499 -0.42 -2.38 -7.53
CA ASN A 499 -1.63 -2.44 -8.34
C ASN A 499 -1.53 -1.77 -9.73
N THR A 500 -0.42 -1.10 -10.05
CA THR A 500 -0.23 -0.49 -11.37
C THR A 500 0.17 -1.52 -12.44
N ASP A 501 -0.01 -1.17 -13.71
CA ASP A 501 0.44 -1.97 -14.87
C ASP A 501 1.92 -1.77 -15.19
N TYR A 502 2.53 -0.69 -14.69
CA TYR A 502 3.91 -0.31 -14.98
C TYR A 502 4.98 -1.00 -14.09
N ILE A 503 4.55 -1.68 -13.02
CA ILE A 503 5.44 -2.45 -12.13
C ILE A 503 5.69 -3.86 -12.69
N SER A 504 6.95 -4.32 -12.62
CA SER A 504 7.31 -5.71 -12.94
C SER A 504 6.76 -6.71 -11.91
N ASP A 505 6.61 -7.98 -12.29
CA ASP A 505 6.06 -8.99 -11.37
C ASP A 505 6.97 -9.24 -10.15
N SER A 506 8.30 -9.15 -10.30
CA SER A 506 9.24 -9.24 -9.17
C SER A 506 9.09 -8.09 -8.18
N GLN A 507 9.00 -6.84 -8.67
CA GLN A 507 8.75 -5.64 -7.84
C GLN A 507 7.38 -5.72 -7.16
N ARG A 508 6.36 -6.25 -7.85
CA ARG A 508 5.00 -6.41 -7.34
C ARG A 508 4.93 -7.42 -6.19
N VAL A 509 5.59 -8.56 -6.35
CA VAL A 509 5.71 -9.58 -5.30
C VAL A 509 6.46 -9.02 -4.09
N TRP A 510 7.55 -8.28 -4.32
CA TRP A 510 8.29 -7.60 -3.26
C TRP A 510 7.44 -6.57 -2.49
N ALA A 511 6.74 -5.69 -3.20
CA ALA A 511 5.90 -4.66 -2.59
C ALA A 511 4.77 -5.26 -1.72
N LYS A 512 4.16 -6.36 -2.17
CA LYS A 512 3.23 -7.16 -1.35
C LYS A 512 3.91 -7.82 -0.15
N GLY A 513 5.13 -8.33 -0.29
CA GLY A 513 5.95 -8.82 0.82
C GLY A 513 6.23 -7.75 1.87
N ARG A 514 6.51 -6.50 1.45
CA ARG A 514 6.68 -5.37 2.37
C ARG A 514 5.38 -4.95 3.07
N LEU A 515 4.22 -5.04 2.41
CA LEU A 515 2.92 -4.89 3.06
C LEU A 515 2.67 -5.97 4.12
N MET A 516 3.03 -7.23 3.83
CA MET A 516 2.96 -8.31 4.81
C MET A 516 3.87 -8.06 6.02
N TYR A 517 5.10 -7.60 5.80
CA TYR A 517 6.00 -7.17 6.89
C TYR A 517 5.39 -6.06 7.75
N ILE A 518 4.77 -5.04 7.13
CA ILE A 518 4.12 -3.94 7.86
C ILE A 518 2.99 -4.46 8.76
N SER A 519 2.22 -5.47 8.32
CA SER A 519 1.24 -6.13 9.18
C SER A 519 1.89 -6.98 10.28
N GLU A 520 2.80 -7.87 9.92
CA GLU A 520 3.26 -8.94 10.82
C GLU A 520 4.37 -8.49 11.78
N SER A 521 5.17 -7.50 11.42
CA SER A 521 6.27 -6.97 12.25
C SER A 521 5.94 -5.64 12.93
N LEU A 522 5.12 -4.78 12.30
CA LEU A 522 4.74 -3.47 12.86
C LEU A 522 3.31 -3.44 13.45
N GLY A 523 2.56 -4.54 13.34
CA GLY A 523 1.21 -4.68 13.91
C GLY A 523 0.11 -3.89 13.20
N LEU A 524 0.34 -3.44 11.97
CA LEU A 524 -0.60 -2.65 11.17
C LEU A 524 -1.42 -3.56 10.24
N ASN A 525 -2.43 -4.23 10.78
CA ASN A 525 -3.12 -5.34 10.10
C ASN A 525 -3.80 -4.93 8.77
N HIS A 526 -4.14 -3.65 8.59
CA HIS A 526 -4.67 -3.16 7.33
C HIS A 526 -3.74 -3.40 6.12
N ALA A 527 -2.42 -3.40 6.33
CA ALA A 527 -1.45 -3.69 5.26
C ALA A 527 -1.63 -5.11 4.67
N LYS A 528 -2.03 -6.09 5.48
CA LYS A 528 -2.34 -7.46 5.05
C LYS A 528 -3.62 -7.52 4.21
N VAL A 529 -4.63 -6.71 4.55
CA VAL A 529 -5.84 -6.54 3.73
C VAL A 529 -5.46 -5.97 2.35
N LEU A 530 -4.65 -4.90 2.33
CA LEU A 530 -4.15 -4.27 1.11
C LEU A 530 -3.33 -5.24 0.21
N SER A 531 -2.49 -6.09 0.80
CA SER A 531 -1.67 -7.06 0.04
C SER A 531 -2.48 -8.10 -0.74
N ASN A 532 -3.72 -8.36 -0.33
CA ASN A 532 -4.60 -9.37 -0.95
C ASN A 532 -5.35 -8.86 -2.19
N PHE A 533 -5.28 -7.56 -2.52
CA PHE A 533 -5.86 -7.02 -3.75
C PHE A 533 -5.04 -7.44 -4.98
N HIS A 534 -5.72 -7.65 -6.10
CA HIS A 534 -5.12 -8.08 -7.36
C HIS A 534 -5.55 -7.14 -8.50
N LEU A 535 -5.34 -5.84 -8.32
CA LEU A 535 -5.71 -4.84 -9.32
C LEU A 535 -4.58 -4.65 -10.36
N ARG A 536 -4.96 -4.05 -11.49
CA ARG A 536 -4.14 -3.74 -12.68
C ARG A 536 -4.62 -2.43 -13.28
N LEU A 537 -3.94 -1.34 -12.92
CA LEU A 537 -4.34 0.04 -13.21
C LEU A 537 -3.33 0.74 -14.13
N PRO A 538 -3.77 1.42 -15.20
CA PRO A 538 -5.16 1.77 -15.53
C PRO A 538 -5.96 0.71 -16.32
N SER A 539 -5.37 -0.40 -16.76
CA SER A 539 -5.98 -1.30 -17.76
C SER A 539 -7.34 -1.90 -17.39
N MET A 540 -7.57 -2.27 -16.12
CA MET A 540 -8.89 -2.76 -15.67
C MET A 540 -9.97 -1.69 -15.77
N ILE A 541 -9.63 -0.42 -15.49
CA ILE A 541 -10.59 0.68 -15.58
C ILE A 541 -10.85 1.02 -17.05
N ILE A 542 -9.82 1.05 -17.91
CA ILE A 542 -9.98 1.21 -19.36
C ILE A 542 -10.92 0.14 -19.94
N ARG A 543 -10.76 -1.12 -19.52
CA ARG A 543 -11.66 -2.22 -19.92
C ARG A 543 -13.11 -1.97 -19.47
N ARG A 544 -13.33 -1.54 -18.23
CA ARG A 544 -14.65 -1.16 -17.70
C ARG A 544 -15.27 -0.02 -18.50
N ASP A 545 -14.52 1.05 -18.74
CA ASP A 545 -15.00 2.25 -19.46
C ASP A 545 -15.42 1.87 -20.89
N ASN A 546 -14.66 1.02 -21.58
CA ASN A 546 -15.03 0.51 -22.91
C ASN A 546 -16.29 -0.39 -22.88
N MET A 547 -16.46 -1.22 -21.85
CA MET A 547 -17.65 -2.06 -21.70
C MET A 547 -18.93 -1.25 -21.44
N MET A 548 -18.85 -0.17 -20.65
CA MET A 548 -19.99 0.72 -20.38
C MET A 548 -20.53 1.37 -21.67
N HIS A 549 -19.65 1.80 -22.58
CA HIS A 549 -20.07 2.33 -23.88
C HIS A 549 -20.70 1.27 -24.80
N MET A 550 -20.19 0.03 -24.80
CA MET A 550 -20.81 -1.05 -25.58
C MET A 550 -22.24 -1.32 -25.09
N ALA A 551 -22.49 -1.34 -23.78
CA ALA A 551 -23.83 -1.51 -23.22
C ALA A 551 -24.80 -0.37 -23.60
N GLN A 552 -24.32 0.87 -23.67
CA GLN A 552 -25.11 2.04 -24.10
C GLN A 552 -25.47 2.02 -25.61
N SER A 553 -24.70 1.29 -26.43
CA SER A 553 -24.94 1.17 -27.88
C SER A 553 -25.92 0.07 -28.29
N LEU A 554 -26.41 -0.74 -27.34
CA LEU A 554 -27.31 -1.88 -27.57
C LEU A 554 -28.78 -1.52 -27.30
N SER A 555 -29.70 -2.20 -27.98
CA SER A 555 -31.13 -1.93 -27.87
C SER A 555 -31.70 -2.28 -26.47
N PRO A 556 -32.79 -1.63 -26.02
CA PRO A 556 -33.33 -1.80 -24.65
C PRO A 556 -33.63 -3.26 -24.26
N SER A 557 -33.99 -4.10 -25.24
CA SER A 557 -34.25 -5.53 -25.05
C SER A 557 -32.99 -6.30 -24.61
N ALA A 558 -31.83 -6.01 -25.23
CA ALA A 558 -30.55 -6.64 -24.91
C ALA A 558 -29.93 -6.12 -23.59
N VAL A 559 -30.22 -4.86 -23.25
CA VAL A 559 -29.86 -4.27 -21.95
C VAL A 559 -30.44 -5.13 -20.81
N SER A 560 -31.68 -5.62 -20.93
CA SER A 560 -32.35 -6.39 -19.87
C SER A 560 -31.72 -7.74 -19.49
N ALA A 561 -30.91 -8.33 -20.38
CA ALA A 561 -30.12 -9.53 -20.08
C ALA A 561 -28.76 -9.18 -19.44
N SER A 562 -28.21 -8.01 -19.78
CA SER A 562 -26.92 -7.51 -19.29
C SER A 562 -27.04 -6.83 -17.91
N THR A 563 -28.19 -6.20 -17.60
CA THR A 563 -28.42 -5.47 -16.33
C THR A 563 -28.95 -6.34 -15.19
N ARG A 564 -29.38 -7.58 -15.44
CA ARG A 564 -29.76 -8.52 -14.36
C ARG A 564 -28.58 -8.97 -13.49
N GLY A 565 -27.33 -8.81 -13.96
CA GLY A 565 -26.14 -8.91 -13.12
C GLY A 565 -25.68 -7.58 -12.49
N PHE A 566 -26.26 -6.45 -12.92
CA PHE A 566 -25.79 -5.08 -12.65
C PHE A 566 -26.92 -4.14 -12.24
N SER A 567 -27.78 -4.59 -11.33
CA SER A 567 -28.65 -3.68 -10.57
C SER A 567 -27.88 -3.20 -9.33
N PRO A 568 -27.54 -1.90 -9.20
CA PRO A 568 -26.85 -1.41 -8.01
C PRO A 568 -27.78 -1.54 -6.80
N PRO A 569 -27.35 -2.14 -5.68
CA PRO A 569 -28.11 -2.07 -4.45
C PRO A 569 -28.15 -0.61 -3.99
N ILE A 570 -29.36 -0.09 -3.78
CA ILE A 570 -29.56 1.19 -3.10
C ILE A 570 -28.83 1.12 -1.75
N ALA A 571 -27.98 2.11 -1.48
CA ALA A 571 -27.26 2.19 -0.22
C ALA A 571 -28.25 2.42 0.95
N ALA A 572 -28.71 1.33 1.56
CA ALA A 572 -29.21 1.39 2.92
C ALA A 572 -28.05 1.86 3.82
N ASN A 573 -28.32 2.84 4.69
CA ASN A 573 -27.35 3.39 5.65
C ASN A 573 -27.01 2.35 6.74
N THR A 574 -26.29 1.30 6.37
CA THR A 574 -25.84 0.22 7.26
C THR A 574 -24.33 0.15 7.25
N SER A 575 -23.69 1.03 8.03
CA SER A 575 -22.25 0.98 8.27
C SER A 575 -21.85 -0.38 8.84
N GLN A 576 -21.21 -1.21 8.01
CA GLN A 576 -20.57 -2.45 8.46
C GLN A 576 -19.22 -2.12 9.11
N HIS A 577 -19.27 -1.44 10.26
CA HIS A 577 -18.14 -1.43 11.22
C HIS A 577 -17.90 -2.84 11.77
N ILE A 578 -16.94 -3.01 12.67
CA ILE A 578 -16.90 -4.18 13.56
C ILE A 578 -18.24 -4.22 14.33
N THR A 579 -19.16 -5.06 13.87
CA THR A 579 -20.53 -5.10 14.40
C THR A 579 -20.52 -5.59 15.85
N THR A 580 -21.56 -5.28 16.62
CA THR A 580 -21.74 -5.86 17.97
C THR A 580 -21.70 -7.39 17.93
N SER A 581 -22.22 -8.02 16.86
CA SER A 581 -22.09 -9.47 16.64
C SER A 581 -20.65 -9.91 16.36
N THR A 582 -19.84 -9.13 15.64
CA THR A 582 -18.41 -9.40 15.45
C THR A 582 -17.64 -9.26 16.76
N ILE A 583 -17.96 -8.24 17.57
CA ILE A 583 -17.39 -8.05 18.92
C ILE A 583 -17.75 -9.24 19.84
N THR A 584 -19.01 -9.67 19.87
CA THR A 584 -19.44 -10.83 20.64
C THR A 584 -18.79 -12.13 20.16
N ASN A 585 -18.64 -12.32 18.84
CA ASN A 585 -17.95 -13.49 18.28
C ASN A 585 -16.45 -13.47 18.55
N LEU A 586 -15.80 -12.30 18.59
CA LEU A 586 -14.40 -12.12 19.00
C LEU A 586 -14.21 -12.38 20.50
N ALA A 587 -15.16 -11.99 21.34
CA ALA A 587 -15.16 -12.34 22.77
C ALA A 587 -15.32 -13.86 22.97
N ALA A 588 -16.31 -14.48 22.32
CA ALA A 588 -16.57 -15.91 22.43
C ALA A 588 -15.41 -16.77 21.90
N SER A 589 -14.84 -16.43 20.73
CA SER A 589 -13.70 -17.16 20.14
C SER A 589 -12.39 -17.00 20.93
N ASN A 590 -12.29 -16.02 21.82
CA ASN A 590 -11.18 -15.85 22.76
C ASN A 590 -11.50 -16.33 24.19
N GLY A 591 -12.61 -17.04 24.39
CA GLY A 591 -12.92 -17.73 25.66
C GLY A 591 -13.73 -16.91 26.68
N PHE A 592 -14.33 -15.78 26.28
CA PHE A 592 -15.14 -14.95 27.16
C PHE A 592 -16.65 -15.18 26.93
N THR A 593 -17.26 -15.98 27.80
CA THR A 593 -18.73 -16.02 27.99
C THR A 593 -19.13 -15.06 29.11
N ASN A 594 -19.91 -14.02 28.81
CA ASN A 594 -20.46 -13.14 29.85
C ASN A 594 -21.57 -13.86 30.65
N PRO A 595 -21.47 -13.94 31.99
CA PRO A 595 -22.52 -14.51 32.83
C PRO A 595 -23.37 -13.40 33.47
N THR A 596 -24.30 -12.80 32.73
CA THR A 596 -25.40 -12.01 33.32
C THR A 596 -26.67 -12.12 32.48
N SER A 597 -27.72 -12.66 33.09
CA SER A 597 -29.05 -12.85 32.52
C SER A 597 -30.08 -11.92 33.18
N PHE A 598 -31.07 -11.47 32.40
CA PHE A 598 -32.34 -10.86 32.84
C PHE A 598 -32.31 -9.61 33.74
N ILE A 599 -32.79 -8.48 33.19
CA ILE A 599 -34.05 -7.86 33.66
C ILE A 599 -34.90 -7.55 32.41
N SER A 600 -36.20 -7.84 32.49
CA SER A 600 -37.15 -7.74 31.36
C SER A 600 -38.14 -6.57 31.52
N SER A 601 -38.84 -6.27 30.41
CA SER A 601 -40.17 -5.61 30.35
C SER A 601 -40.21 -4.06 30.31
N PRO A 602 -41.31 -3.45 29.78
CA PRO A 602 -41.93 -3.78 28.49
C PRO A 602 -42.46 -2.56 27.69
N ASN A 603 -42.91 -2.81 26.45
CA ASN A 603 -43.95 -2.10 25.68
C ASN A 603 -43.84 -0.59 25.38
N LEU A 604 -43.88 -0.26 24.08
CA LEU A 604 -45.00 0.52 23.52
C LEU A 604 -45.15 0.27 22.00
N HIS A 605 -46.38 0.41 21.51
CA HIS A 605 -46.85 -0.21 20.27
C HIS A 605 -46.43 0.47 18.97
N GLN A 606 -46.44 -0.34 17.91
CA GLN A 606 -46.64 0.11 16.52
C GLN A 606 -47.90 0.98 16.41
N ASN A 607 -47.86 1.99 15.56
CA ASN A 607 -49.03 2.33 14.77
C ASN A 607 -48.58 2.82 13.37
N GLN A 608 -48.88 2.02 12.36
CA GLN A 608 -48.90 2.48 10.97
C GLN A 608 -50.31 2.98 10.69
N THR A 609 -50.43 4.20 10.20
CA THR A 609 -51.62 4.63 9.46
C THR A 609 -51.19 5.27 8.15
N GLN A 610 -51.77 4.76 7.06
CA GLN A 610 -51.59 5.29 5.72
C GLN A 610 -52.35 6.62 5.60
N ASN A 611 -51.86 7.53 4.76
CA ASN A 611 -52.78 8.24 3.88
C ASN A 611 -52.12 8.60 2.54
N GLN A 612 -52.90 8.47 1.47
CA GLN A 612 -52.46 8.72 0.09
C GLN A 612 -52.86 10.12 -0.38
N ASN A 613 -52.39 10.47 -1.58
CA ASN A 613 -52.84 11.58 -2.44
C ASN A 613 -52.42 13.00 -2.06
N GLN A 614 -51.47 13.55 -2.82
CA GLN A 614 -51.79 14.60 -3.81
C GLN A 614 -50.72 14.66 -4.93
N LYS A 615 -51.15 15.02 -6.14
CA LYS A 615 -50.29 15.16 -7.35
C LYS A 615 -49.80 16.61 -7.52
N PRO A 616 -48.73 16.85 -8.29
CA PRO A 616 -48.07 18.16 -8.37
C PRO A 616 -48.73 19.14 -9.35
N ILE A 617 -48.51 20.44 -9.14
CA ILE A 617 -48.84 21.54 -10.06
C ILE A 617 -47.52 22.21 -10.50
N PRO A 618 -47.34 22.55 -11.79
CA PRO A 618 -46.06 23.04 -12.31
C PRO A 618 -45.91 24.57 -12.25
N TYR A 619 -44.66 25.05 -12.28
CA TYR A 619 -44.35 26.44 -12.61
C TYR A 619 -43.69 26.52 -13.99
N ALA A 620 -44.14 27.49 -14.80
CA ALA A 620 -43.69 27.74 -16.16
C ALA A 620 -43.02 29.12 -16.28
N ASN A 621 -42.28 29.29 -17.38
CA ASN A 621 -41.45 30.47 -17.70
C ASN A 621 -42.21 31.79 -17.78
N SER A 622 -41.49 32.89 -17.53
CA SER A 622 -41.62 34.11 -18.35
C SER A 622 -40.31 34.90 -18.41
N SER A 623 -39.89 35.23 -19.64
CA SER A 623 -38.94 36.30 -19.93
C SER A 623 -39.68 37.62 -20.11
N PRO A 624 -38.96 38.76 -20.14
CA PRO A 624 -39.39 39.88 -20.97
C PRO A 624 -38.31 40.31 -21.97
N SER A 625 -38.76 40.75 -23.14
CA SER A 625 -37.94 41.27 -24.25
C SER A 625 -38.56 42.56 -24.77
N ASN A 626 -37.74 43.59 -25.05
CA ASN A 626 -37.91 44.64 -26.08
C ASN A 626 -36.74 45.64 -25.94
N SER A 627 -35.87 45.78 -26.97
CA SER A 627 -35.92 46.76 -28.09
C SER A 627 -35.53 48.20 -27.64
N SER A 628 -34.78 49.04 -28.37
CA SER A 628 -34.14 49.00 -29.71
C SER A 628 -32.85 49.89 -29.67
N SER A 629 -32.13 50.33 -30.73
CA SER A 629 -32.32 50.29 -32.20
C SER A 629 -30.99 50.40 -33.00
N ALA A 630 -31.09 50.04 -34.28
CA ALA A 630 -30.29 50.35 -35.48
C ALA A 630 -29.19 51.44 -35.49
N ASN A 631 -28.06 51.14 -36.16
CA ASN A 631 -27.85 51.58 -37.56
C ASN A 631 -26.72 50.81 -38.27
N ALA A 632 -26.82 50.71 -39.60
CA ALA A 632 -25.88 49.98 -40.47
C ALA A 632 -25.01 50.94 -41.30
N TYR A 633 -23.88 50.44 -41.82
CA TYR A 633 -23.46 50.74 -43.19
C TYR A 633 -22.62 49.60 -43.77
N THR A 634 -22.91 49.25 -45.02
CA THR A 634 -22.28 48.18 -45.79
C THR A 634 -21.39 48.80 -46.87
N THR A 635 -20.23 48.20 -47.19
CA THR A 635 -19.77 48.13 -48.60
C THR A 635 -18.72 47.05 -48.83
N GLN A 636 -18.72 46.51 -50.04
CA GLN A 636 -17.86 45.43 -50.52
C GLN A 636 -16.62 45.99 -51.22
N ALA A 637 -15.54 45.19 -51.35
CA ALA A 637 -14.99 44.76 -52.65
C ALA A 637 -13.66 43.99 -52.50
N GLN A 638 -13.50 42.90 -53.25
CA GLN A 638 -12.19 42.44 -53.76
C GLN A 638 -11.99 43.03 -55.17
N PRO A 639 -10.77 43.05 -55.74
CA PRO A 639 -10.30 41.90 -56.54
C PRO A 639 -8.77 41.68 -56.54
N GLY A 640 -8.31 40.62 -57.23
CA GLY A 640 -7.14 40.78 -58.12
C GLY A 640 -5.92 39.89 -57.89
N THR A 641 -5.89 38.75 -58.58
CA THR A 641 -4.73 37.85 -58.76
C THR A 641 -3.64 38.41 -59.70
N SER A 642 -2.37 37.99 -59.53
CA SER A 642 -1.45 37.73 -60.66
C SER A 642 -0.36 36.70 -60.28
N ASN A 643 0.28 36.09 -61.29
CA ASN A 643 1.09 34.86 -61.24
C ASN A 643 2.52 35.08 -61.78
N MET A 644 3.35 34.00 -61.76
CA MET A 644 4.58 33.78 -62.56
C MET A 644 5.84 34.56 -62.09
N GLU A 645 7.09 34.09 -62.21
CA GLU A 645 7.76 32.92 -62.86
C GLU A 645 8.76 32.27 -61.85
N ALA A 646 8.99 30.94 -61.80
CA ALA A 646 9.66 30.02 -62.73
C ALA A 646 11.20 30.12 -62.80
N GLY A 647 11.89 29.02 -62.45
CA GLY A 647 13.34 28.86 -62.58
C GLY A 647 13.74 27.38 -62.42
N GLN A 648 13.98 26.68 -63.52
CA GLN A 648 14.30 25.24 -63.54
C GLN A 648 15.81 24.97 -63.49
N GLY A 649 16.21 23.82 -62.94
CA GLY A 649 17.57 23.29 -63.01
C GLY A 649 17.60 21.77 -62.84
N GLN A 650 17.60 21.03 -63.95
CA GLN A 650 17.88 19.58 -64.03
C GLN A 650 19.40 19.35 -63.79
N GLY A 651 19.94 18.19 -63.44
CA GLY A 651 19.38 16.84 -63.33
C GLY A 651 20.31 15.81 -64.00
N ALA A 652 21.24 15.22 -63.23
CA ALA A 652 22.07 14.04 -63.57
C ALA A 652 22.85 13.62 -62.31
N GLY A 653 23.17 12.35 -62.02
CA GLY A 653 22.80 11.07 -62.64
C GLY A 653 23.30 9.93 -61.72
N ALA A 654 22.68 8.76 -61.75
CA ALA A 654 23.06 7.65 -60.89
C ALA A 654 24.27 6.85 -61.44
N PRO A 655 25.14 6.34 -60.55
CA PRO A 655 25.86 5.09 -60.82
C PRO A 655 25.59 4.02 -59.75
N ASN A 656 25.58 2.76 -60.19
CA ASN A 656 25.54 1.58 -59.32
C ASN A 656 26.68 1.57 -58.30
N VAL A 657 26.39 1.21 -57.05
CA VAL A 657 27.41 0.86 -56.04
C VAL A 657 27.16 -0.55 -55.54
N MET A 658 28.21 -1.37 -55.59
CA MET A 658 28.21 -2.77 -55.18
C MET A 658 27.98 -2.93 -53.68
N THR A 659 27.50 -4.11 -53.28
CA THR A 659 27.42 -4.55 -51.88
C THR A 659 28.82 -4.66 -51.25
N THR A 660 29.27 -3.62 -50.57
CA THR A 660 30.37 -3.66 -49.60
C THR A 660 29.80 -3.69 -48.19
N GLY A 661 30.19 -4.69 -47.38
CA GLY A 661 29.64 -4.90 -46.05
C GLY A 661 29.92 -3.74 -45.09
N LEU A 662 28.87 -3.23 -44.45
CA LEU A 662 28.99 -2.32 -43.30
C LEU A 662 29.53 -3.09 -42.08
N PRO A 663 30.36 -2.46 -41.23
CA PRO A 663 30.89 -3.12 -40.04
C PRO A 663 29.76 -3.50 -39.08
N ILE A 664 29.76 -4.76 -38.66
CA ILE A 664 28.89 -5.23 -37.57
C ILE A 664 29.34 -4.52 -36.30
N TYR A 665 28.61 -3.48 -35.89
CA TYR A 665 28.71 -2.95 -34.54
C TYR A 665 28.22 -4.03 -33.57
N THR A 666 29.16 -4.81 -33.05
CA THR A 666 28.91 -5.63 -31.87
C THR A 666 28.53 -4.68 -30.74
N LEU A 667 27.25 -4.69 -30.37
CA LEU A 667 26.72 -3.97 -29.22
C LEU A 667 27.67 -4.17 -28.03
N ASN A 668 28.00 -3.11 -27.30
CA ASN A 668 28.85 -3.26 -26.12
C ASN A 668 28.11 -4.07 -25.02
N PRO A 669 28.79 -4.59 -23.98
CA PRO A 669 28.15 -5.45 -22.98
C PRO A 669 26.95 -4.81 -22.24
N LEU A 670 26.91 -3.48 -22.12
CA LEU A 670 25.75 -2.76 -21.57
C LEU A 670 24.58 -2.75 -22.56
N GLN A 671 24.83 -2.43 -23.83
CA GLN A 671 23.83 -2.44 -24.89
C GLN A 671 23.28 -3.85 -25.18
N GLN A 672 24.10 -4.89 -25.06
CA GLN A 672 23.65 -6.29 -25.13
C GLN A 672 22.73 -6.64 -23.94
N ARG A 673 23.08 -6.17 -22.73
CA ARG A 673 22.26 -6.35 -21.53
C ARG A 673 20.93 -5.61 -21.65
N GLU A 674 20.93 -4.38 -22.15
CA GLU A 674 19.72 -3.59 -22.41
C GLU A 674 18.83 -4.24 -23.48
N ALA A 675 19.42 -4.75 -24.57
CA ALA A 675 18.68 -5.49 -25.60
C ALA A 675 18.03 -6.77 -25.05
N MET A 676 18.76 -7.58 -24.28
CA MET A 676 18.21 -8.78 -23.63
C MET A 676 17.15 -8.44 -22.57
N LEU A 677 17.31 -7.36 -21.80
CA LEU A 677 16.30 -6.90 -20.84
C LEU A 677 15.02 -6.47 -21.56
N LYS A 678 15.15 -5.75 -22.68
CA LYS A 678 14.02 -5.33 -23.53
C LYS A 678 13.29 -6.53 -24.15
N GLU A 679 14.02 -7.51 -24.69
CA GLU A 679 13.42 -8.72 -25.26
C GLU A 679 12.70 -9.57 -24.20
N ASN A 680 13.32 -9.76 -23.03
CA ASN A 680 12.68 -10.45 -21.90
C ASN A 680 11.39 -9.73 -21.46
N TRP A 681 11.42 -8.39 -21.35
CA TRP A 681 10.25 -7.59 -21.01
C TRP A 681 9.13 -7.71 -22.05
N GLU A 682 9.45 -7.72 -23.35
CA GLU A 682 8.45 -7.92 -24.41
C GLU A 682 7.82 -9.32 -24.37
N ASN A 683 8.60 -10.35 -24.06
CA ASN A 683 8.12 -11.73 -23.92
C ASN A 683 7.27 -11.93 -22.65
N GLU A 684 7.64 -11.29 -21.54
CA GLU A 684 6.84 -11.29 -20.31
C GLU A 684 5.53 -10.52 -20.50
N ARG A 685 5.56 -9.35 -21.14
CA ARG A 685 4.37 -8.57 -21.54
C ARG A 685 3.40 -9.39 -22.41
N LYS A 686 3.90 -10.11 -23.43
CA LYS A 686 3.07 -11.00 -24.28
C LYS A 686 2.42 -12.11 -23.45
N ASN A 687 3.14 -12.71 -22.51
CA ASN A 687 2.60 -13.74 -21.61
C ASN A 687 1.56 -13.18 -20.61
N LEU A 688 1.76 -11.98 -20.09
CA LEU A 688 0.79 -11.30 -19.21
C LEU A 688 -0.52 -10.99 -19.94
N LEU A 689 -0.44 -10.48 -21.18
CA LEU A 689 -1.63 -10.26 -22.03
C LEU A 689 -2.40 -11.55 -22.31
N LYS A 690 -1.69 -12.66 -22.58
CA LYS A 690 -2.29 -14.00 -22.81
C LYS A 690 -2.92 -14.62 -21.56
N LYS A 691 -2.41 -14.30 -20.35
CA LYS A 691 -3.04 -14.69 -19.08
C LYS A 691 -4.28 -13.83 -18.78
N ALA A 692 -4.22 -12.53 -19.06
CA ALA A 692 -5.32 -11.60 -18.82
C ALA A 692 -6.55 -11.82 -19.71
N SER A 693 -6.42 -12.49 -20.86
CA SER A 693 -7.56 -12.85 -21.72
C SER A 693 -8.30 -14.11 -21.26
N ASN A 694 -7.65 -15.02 -20.52
CA ASN A 694 -8.13 -16.40 -20.36
C ASN A 694 -8.63 -16.77 -18.95
N SER A 695 -8.48 -15.89 -17.96
CA SER A 695 -9.01 -16.12 -16.61
C SER A 695 -9.29 -14.79 -15.88
N GLN A 696 -10.45 -14.69 -15.23
CA GLN A 696 -11.01 -13.56 -14.46
C GLN A 696 -12.12 -12.73 -15.13
N GLY A 697 -13.23 -13.38 -15.54
CA GLY A 697 -14.52 -12.69 -15.69
C GLY A 697 -15.10 -12.32 -14.32
N ASP A 698 -15.59 -13.33 -13.60
CA ASP A 698 -16.53 -13.14 -12.49
C ASP A 698 -15.92 -12.59 -11.18
N SER A 699 -14.63 -12.83 -10.91
CA SER A 699 -14.01 -12.33 -9.66
C SER A 699 -13.65 -10.85 -9.73
N VAL A 700 -13.33 -10.36 -10.93
CA VAL A 700 -12.90 -8.97 -11.16
C VAL A 700 -14.08 -8.02 -11.07
N GLU A 701 -15.26 -8.39 -11.57
CA GLU A 701 -16.45 -7.56 -11.44
C GLU A 701 -16.91 -7.39 -9.99
N ARG A 702 -16.82 -8.43 -9.15
CA ARG A 702 -17.09 -8.29 -7.70
C ARG A 702 -16.02 -7.47 -6.96
N LEU A 703 -14.75 -7.58 -7.33
CA LEU A 703 -13.66 -6.77 -6.75
C LEU A 703 -13.74 -5.31 -7.19
N LEU A 704 -14.10 -5.05 -8.44
CA LEU A 704 -14.36 -3.71 -8.96
C LEU A 704 -15.63 -3.13 -8.34
N ALA A 705 -16.72 -3.89 -8.22
CA ALA A 705 -17.91 -3.44 -7.49
C ALA A 705 -17.57 -3.08 -6.04
N ASN A 706 -16.87 -3.92 -5.28
CA ASN A 706 -16.48 -3.60 -3.91
C ASN A 706 -15.45 -2.44 -3.78
N TYR A 707 -14.84 -1.99 -4.88
CA TYR A 707 -13.93 -0.85 -4.94
C TYR A 707 -14.57 0.42 -5.56
N PHE A 708 -15.69 0.26 -6.29
CA PHE A 708 -16.40 1.31 -7.04
C PHE A 708 -17.91 1.38 -6.74
N VAL A 709 -18.41 0.75 -5.67
CA VAL A 709 -19.77 0.97 -5.11
C VAL A 709 -19.74 2.21 -4.20
N VAL A 710 -19.40 3.34 -4.84
CA VAL A 710 -19.78 4.72 -4.49
C VAL A 710 -20.06 5.43 -5.81
#